data_AF-A0A397FSH5-F1
#
_entry.id   AF-A0A397FSH5-F1
#
_cell.length_a   1.000
_cell.length_b   1.000
_cell.length_c   1.000
_cell.angle_alpha   90.00
_cell.angle_beta   90.00
_cell.angle_gamma   90.00
#
_symmetry.space_group_name_H-M   'P 1'
#
loop_
_entity.id
_entity.type
_entity.pdbx_description
1 polymer ?
#
loop_
_entity_poly.entity_id
_entity_poly.type
_entity_poly.pdbx_seq_one_letter_code
_entity_poly.pdbx_strand_id
1 'polypeptide(L)'
;MADSKTILLIGRSGRGKSTLANVITNTNKFKESSGSISETKKVQFEQFEDKDNGINYSIIDTPGIGDTKMSDNEVLDIIAEAVYLARNGIGQVFFVFDGRFDQYEMATYDLLRTIIFDQDITNHTTIVRTRFPEFRDEKENQKDIDSMIKEAKDKEDELRKNIAAKEKEMESLSSDSEQYQRLLKEIEQSKKKLAATNLTKIVESCQERIIYVDNPSTNITSPDDEDKEERIEREELISESKSRRNKSREILLEHLNKNCQKTLYKPGKLIQLSNDIADDYFQYLKKKEELQKELDKLKSEEDNPISVQVLEDQVSKKNSSKSSQFLKSIIEVTNCCKRSRKEEKDDVSEEDNVGTGIIGINEIIAQLQDRKAKLRKEIEEKEKTIRQKVLKHIFNNYQAISKELGGDIFLNSVAGDNNWTEINKEFNNKELIVKWLSQGFDYQQTQKWSIALGDDFSPQIDAGFCAWLRDVKQLMVDKVKRRSYPCNNVGQLRKEYLQQLEKETEILDRYNSNSQHFSKKSIVQFQEDSGLVFHRGLALAVAAESGNISIKELQNQGSLMNQGSRKEIGATGAYYAKYSFSAKEETELDFKAGDIIFVIDDSDDVWWLGRKFGSNGSIEEGVFPRNYVEREKVDEQYQSQILQPTNPPFNLNN
;
A
#
# COMPACT_ATOMS: atom_id res chain seq x y z
N MET A 1 -29.03 -2.62 -1.20
CA MET A 1 -28.30 -3.90 -1.31
C MET A 1 -29.09 -4.89 -0.47
N ALA A 2 -29.44 -6.07 -1.02
CA ALA A 2 -30.02 -7.13 -0.20
C ALA A 2 -29.06 -7.49 0.96
N ASP A 3 -29.58 -7.99 2.08
CA ASP A 3 -28.76 -8.47 3.19
C ASP A 3 -27.92 -9.67 2.72
N SER A 4 -26.69 -9.39 2.28
CA SER A 4 -25.72 -10.40 1.87
C SER A 4 -24.63 -10.58 2.91
N LYS A 5 -24.21 -11.83 3.14
CA LYS A 5 -23.09 -12.15 4.02
C LYS A 5 -21.77 -11.99 3.27
N THR A 6 -20.88 -11.15 3.78
CA THR A 6 -19.57 -10.92 3.17
C THR A 6 -18.59 -12.04 3.51
N ILE A 7 -17.95 -12.63 2.50
CA ILE A 7 -16.83 -13.56 2.60
C ILE A 7 -15.57 -12.83 2.13
N LEU A 8 -14.58 -12.68 3.01
CA LEU A 8 -13.31 -12.05 2.68
C LEU A 8 -12.24 -13.12 2.44
N LEU A 9 -11.63 -13.13 1.26
CA LEU A 9 -10.50 -14.02 0.96
C LEU A 9 -9.19 -13.33 1.29
N ILE A 10 -8.39 -13.93 2.17
CA ILE A 10 -7.04 -13.46 2.51
C ILE A 10 -6.03 -14.59 2.33
N GLY A 11 -4.77 -14.23 2.11
CA GLY A 11 -3.68 -15.18 1.88
C GLY A 11 -2.68 -14.66 0.85
N ARG A 12 -1.50 -15.27 0.80
CA ARG A 12 -0.46 -14.86 -0.15
C ARG A 12 -0.88 -15.07 -1.60
N SER A 13 -0.20 -14.39 -2.50
CA SER A 13 -0.37 -14.57 -3.94
C SER A 13 0.02 -15.98 -4.39
N GLY A 14 -0.63 -16.47 -5.45
CA GLY A 14 -0.41 -17.82 -5.99
C GLY A 14 -1.09 -18.94 -5.19
N ARG A 15 -1.72 -18.64 -4.03
CA ARG A 15 -2.39 -19.63 -3.17
C ARG A 15 -3.80 -20.06 -3.63
N GLY A 16 -4.28 -19.54 -4.76
CA GLY A 16 -5.56 -19.97 -5.35
C GLY A 16 -6.80 -19.25 -4.81
N LYS A 17 -6.67 -18.04 -4.26
CA LYS A 17 -7.81 -17.22 -3.78
C LYS A 17 -8.83 -16.94 -4.89
N SER A 18 -8.38 -16.39 -6.02
CA SER A 18 -9.23 -16.09 -7.18
C SER A 18 -9.88 -17.35 -7.76
N THR A 19 -9.14 -18.47 -7.82
CA THR A 19 -9.69 -19.77 -8.24
C THR A 19 -10.76 -20.26 -7.27
N LEU A 20 -10.53 -20.16 -5.96
CA LEU A 20 -11.51 -20.49 -4.93
C LEU A 20 -12.77 -19.61 -5.06
N ALA A 21 -12.59 -18.32 -5.36
CA ALA A 21 -13.68 -17.38 -5.59
C ALA A 21 -14.57 -17.79 -6.78
N ASN A 22 -13.94 -18.20 -7.89
CA ASN A 22 -14.66 -18.73 -9.05
C ASN A 22 -15.41 -20.02 -8.73
N VAL A 23 -14.81 -20.94 -7.96
CA VAL A 23 -15.46 -22.19 -7.53
C VAL A 23 -16.69 -21.92 -6.65
N ILE A 24 -16.54 -21.08 -5.63
CA ILE A 24 -17.64 -20.79 -4.69
C ILE A 24 -18.70 -19.84 -5.26
N THR A 25 -18.41 -19.08 -6.31
CA THR A 25 -19.43 -18.32 -7.06
C THR A 25 -20.04 -19.12 -8.21
N ASN A 26 -19.38 -20.20 -8.65
CA ASN A 26 -19.70 -20.93 -9.89
C ASN A 26 -19.66 -20.00 -11.11
N THR A 27 -18.62 -19.15 -11.17
CA THR A 27 -18.38 -18.20 -12.27
C THR A 27 -16.91 -18.21 -12.68
N ASN A 28 -16.56 -17.46 -13.73
CA ASN A 28 -15.17 -17.19 -14.14
C ASN A 28 -14.87 -15.68 -14.11
N LYS A 29 -15.44 -14.96 -13.14
CA LYS A 29 -15.33 -13.50 -13.03
C LYS A 29 -14.03 -13.06 -12.34
N PHE A 30 -13.46 -13.92 -11.51
CA PHE A 30 -12.17 -13.70 -10.88
C PHE A 30 -11.06 -14.11 -11.85
N LYS A 31 -10.00 -13.32 -11.95
CA LYS A 31 -8.94 -13.58 -12.93
C LYS A 31 -8.04 -14.68 -12.39
N GLU A 32 -8.01 -15.84 -13.05
CA GLU A 32 -7.12 -16.96 -12.71
C GLU A 32 -5.90 -16.95 -13.65
N SER A 33 -4.71 -17.23 -13.11
CA SER A 33 -3.52 -17.52 -13.91
C SER A 33 -2.75 -18.70 -13.34
N SER A 34 -2.06 -19.43 -14.21
CA SER A 34 -1.17 -20.53 -13.87
C SER A 34 0.27 -20.07 -13.58
N GLY A 35 0.55 -18.77 -13.74
CA GLY A 35 1.88 -18.20 -13.56
C GLY A 35 2.25 -17.94 -12.10
N SER A 36 3.55 -17.97 -11.79
CA SER A 36 4.10 -17.71 -10.44
C SER A 36 3.93 -16.27 -9.94
N ILE A 37 3.42 -15.36 -10.79
CA ILE A 37 3.18 -13.95 -10.46
C ILE A 37 1.67 -13.71 -10.42
N SER A 38 1.17 -13.20 -9.30
CA SER A 38 -0.25 -12.83 -9.18
C SER A 38 -0.61 -11.73 -10.16
N GLU A 39 -1.66 -11.98 -10.94
CA GLU A 39 -2.22 -11.00 -11.87
C GLU A 39 -3.27 -10.08 -11.21
N THR A 40 -3.71 -10.42 -9.99
CA THR A 40 -4.73 -9.66 -9.25
C THR A 40 -4.09 -8.41 -8.66
N LYS A 41 -4.13 -7.33 -9.43
CA LYS A 41 -3.65 -5.99 -9.01
C LYS A 41 -4.72 -5.12 -8.35
N LYS A 42 -5.97 -5.57 -8.32
CA LYS A 42 -7.14 -4.86 -7.77
C LYS A 42 -8.04 -5.83 -7.03
N VAL A 43 -8.79 -5.32 -6.04
CA VAL A 43 -9.81 -6.11 -5.36
C VAL A 43 -10.87 -6.52 -6.37
N GLN A 44 -11.25 -7.80 -6.33
CA GLN A 44 -12.34 -8.33 -7.14
C GLN A 44 -13.52 -8.64 -6.23
N PHE A 45 -14.73 -8.38 -6.72
CA PHE A 45 -15.96 -8.51 -5.95
C PHE A 45 -17.04 -9.17 -6.80
N GLU A 46 -17.79 -10.08 -6.20
CA GLU A 46 -18.95 -10.70 -6.83
C GLU A 46 -20.01 -11.06 -5.80
N GLN A 47 -21.28 -11.09 -6.21
CA GLN A 47 -22.38 -11.60 -5.40
C GLN A 47 -22.90 -12.91 -5.99
N PHE A 48 -23.25 -13.86 -5.12
CA PHE A 48 -23.91 -15.09 -5.54
C PHE A 48 -24.93 -15.53 -4.50
N GLU A 49 -25.92 -16.29 -4.96
CA GLU A 49 -26.93 -16.90 -4.11
C GLU A 49 -26.63 -18.39 -3.91
N ASP A 50 -26.61 -18.81 -2.65
CA ASP A 50 -26.72 -20.21 -2.29
C ASP A 50 -28.20 -20.61 -2.32
N LYS A 51 -28.62 -21.19 -3.44
CA LYS A 51 -30.03 -21.55 -3.70
C LYS A 51 -30.56 -22.59 -2.73
N ASP A 52 -29.70 -23.46 -2.20
CA ASP A 52 -30.13 -24.54 -1.32
C ASP A 52 -30.51 -24.00 0.07
N ASN A 53 -29.82 -22.93 0.52
CA ASN A 53 -30.05 -22.31 1.82
C ASN A 53 -30.76 -20.95 1.74
N GLY A 54 -30.95 -20.39 0.53
CA GLY A 54 -31.55 -19.07 0.30
C GLY A 54 -30.70 -17.91 0.85
N ILE A 55 -29.37 -18.07 0.89
CA ILE A 55 -28.45 -17.07 1.45
C ILE A 55 -27.72 -16.36 0.31
N ASN A 56 -27.74 -15.03 0.33
CA ASN A 56 -26.92 -14.22 -0.56
C ASN A 56 -25.54 -13.97 0.07
N TYR A 57 -24.49 -14.23 -0.71
CA TYR A 57 -23.12 -13.98 -0.31
C TYR A 57 -22.49 -12.91 -1.19
N SER A 58 -21.63 -12.10 -0.59
CA SER A 58 -20.73 -11.18 -1.28
C SER A 58 -19.31 -11.69 -1.08
N ILE A 59 -18.57 -12.02 -2.14
CA ILE A 59 -17.17 -12.43 -2.00
C ILE A 59 -16.23 -11.29 -2.38
N ILE A 60 -15.21 -11.07 -1.54
CA ILE A 60 -14.17 -10.07 -1.74
C ILE A 60 -12.85 -10.84 -1.90
N ASP A 61 -12.28 -10.83 -3.09
CA ASP A 61 -10.95 -11.37 -3.38
C ASP A 61 -9.93 -10.24 -3.32
N THR A 62 -9.02 -10.29 -2.35
CA THR A 62 -7.99 -9.27 -2.18
C THR A 62 -6.69 -9.68 -2.85
N PRO A 63 -5.96 -8.75 -3.51
CA PRO A 63 -4.55 -8.94 -3.83
C PRO A 63 -3.73 -9.33 -2.60
N GLY A 64 -2.56 -9.94 -2.80
CA GLY A 64 -1.64 -10.21 -1.69
C GLY A 64 -1.10 -8.90 -1.12
N ILE A 65 -1.64 -8.44 0.03
CA ILE A 65 -1.24 -7.18 0.70
C ILE A 65 0.24 -7.20 1.16
N GLY A 66 0.86 -8.38 1.21
CA GLY A 66 2.29 -8.57 1.55
C GLY A 66 3.22 -8.84 0.36
N ASP A 67 2.78 -8.62 -0.89
CA ASP A 67 3.63 -8.81 -2.06
C ASP A 67 4.45 -7.55 -2.39
N THR A 68 5.77 -7.70 -2.54
CA THR A 68 6.75 -6.62 -2.75
C THR A 68 6.67 -5.90 -4.10
N LYS A 69 5.65 -6.16 -4.92
CA LYS A 69 5.49 -5.59 -6.27
C LYS A 69 4.47 -4.45 -6.36
N MET A 70 3.79 -4.10 -5.27
CA MET A 70 2.78 -3.04 -5.24
C MET A 70 3.40 -1.72 -4.77
N SER A 71 2.94 -0.61 -5.36
CA SER A 71 3.25 0.72 -4.85
C SER A 71 2.43 1.03 -3.60
N ASP A 72 2.92 1.99 -2.80
CA ASP A 72 2.33 2.38 -1.52
C ASP A 72 0.87 2.85 -1.68
N ASN A 73 0.60 3.62 -2.75
CA ASN A 73 -0.75 4.08 -3.08
C ASN A 73 -1.69 2.92 -3.43
N GLU A 74 -1.20 1.88 -4.12
CA GLU A 74 -2.01 0.70 -4.45
C GLU A 74 -2.40 -0.07 -3.19
N VAL A 75 -1.48 -0.19 -2.22
CA VAL A 75 -1.76 -0.82 -0.92
C VAL A 75 -2.85 -0.06 -0.16
N LEU A 76 -2.77 1.28 -0.11
CA LEU A 76 -3.78 2.13 0.53
C LEU A 76 -5.14 2.01 -0.18
N ASP A 77 -5.16 1.94 -1.51
CA ASP A 77 -6.38 1.77 -2.30
C ASP A 77 -7.04 0.41 -2.06
N ILE A 78 -6.26 -0.66 -1.97
CA ILE A 78 -6.75 -2.01 -1.66
C ILE A 78 -7.40 -2.05 -0.27
N ILE A 79 -6.75 -1.44 0.73
CA ILE A 79 -7.31 -1.35 2.08
C ILE A 79 -8.62 -0.55 2.07
N ALA A 80 -8.65 0.61 1.40
CA ALA A 80 -9.85 1.44 1.28
C ALA A 80 -11.03 0.68 0.66
N GLU A 81 -10.78 0.00 -0.46
CA GLU A 81 -11.79 -0.77 -1.19
C GLU A 81 -12.29 -1.96 -0.36
N ALA A 82 -11.41 -2.74 0.25
CA ALA A 82 -11.78 -3.86 1.10
C ALA A 82 -12.63 -3.40 2.31
N VAL A 83 -12.23 -2.32 2.97
CA VAL A 83 -12.98 -1.73 4.10
C VAL A 83 -14.35 -1.22 3.66
N TYR A 84 -14.43 -0.53 2.53
CA TYR A 84 -15.71 -0.03 2.01
C TYR A 84 -16.65 -1.18 1.66
N LEU A 85 -16.15 -2.25 1.03
CA LEU A 85 -16.95 -3.43 0.69
C LEU A 85 -17.38 -4.22 1.93
N ALA A 86 -16.54 -4.26 2.98
CA ALA A 86 -16.81 -4.94 4.24
C ALA A 86 -17.56 -4.10 5.29
N ARG A 87 -17.97 -2.86 4.99
CA ARG A 87 -18.58 -1.91 5.95
C ARG A 87 -19.81 -2.43 6.71
N ASN A 88 -20.56 -3.35 6.09
CA ASN A 88 -21.74 -3.97 6.71
C ASN A 88 -21.39 -5.15 7.64
N GLY A 89 -20.10 -5.42 7.84
CA GLY A 89 -19.57 -6.55 8.59
C GLY A 89 -19.15 -7.71 7.68
N ILE A 90 -18.39 -8.61 8.27
CA ILE A 90 -17.86 -9.81 7.63
C ILE A 90 -18.61 -11.02 8.18
N GLY A 91 -19.15 -11.84 7.29
CA GLY A 91 -19.72 -13.13 7.68
C GLY A 91 -18.63 -14.13 8.01
N GLN A 92 -17.66 -14.28 7.12
CA GLN A 92 -16.53 -15.21 7.29
C GLN A 92 -15.29 -14.70 6.56
N VAL A 93 -14.11 -14.97 7.13
CA VAL A 93 -12.81 -14.79 6.50
C VAL A 93 -12.30 -16.16 6.05
N PHE A 94 -11.96 -16.30 4.78
CA PHE A 94 -11.30 -17.49 4.26
C PHE A 94 -9.81 -17.19 4.13
N PHE A 95 -9.02 -17.85 4.96
CA PHE A 95 -7.58 -17.80 4.88
C PHE A 95 -7.06 -18.94 4.01
N VAL A 96 -6.67 -18.59 2.79
CA VAL A 96 -6.38 -19.54 1.70
C VAL A 96 -4.88 -19.81 1.62
N PHE A 97 -4.52 -21.09 1.66
CA PHE A 97 -3.15 -21.57 1.57
C PHE A 97 -3.10 -22.89 0.78
N ASP A 98 -1.92 -23.33 0.38
CA ASP A 98 -1.73 -24.43 -0.59
C ASP A 98 -0.62 -25.42 -0.26
N GLY A 99 -0.08 -25.34 0.95
CA GLY A 99 1.11 -26.05 1.33
C GLY A 99 1.38 -25.85 2.82
N ARG A 100 2.66 -25.69 3.14
CA ARG A 100 3.08 -25.34 4.50
C ARG A 100 2.87 -23.85 4.70
N PHE A 101 2.33 -23.50 5.86
CA PHE A 101 2.28 -22.12 6.30
C PHE A 101 3.68 -21.55 6.35
N ASP A 102 3.91 -20.49 5.58
CA ASP A 102 5.12 -19.72 5.69
C ASP A 102 4.96 -18.60 6.74
N GLN A 103 6.08 -18.18 7.34
CA GLN A 103 6.07 -17.12 8.36
C GLN A 103 5.52 -15.78 7.84
N TYR A 104 5.53 -15.57 6.52
CA TYR A 104 5.06 -14.34 5.88
C TYR A 104 3.54 -14.33 5.71
N GLU A 105 2.91 -15.50 5.52
CA GLU A 105 1.46 -15.69 5.55
C GLU A 105 0.89 -15.30 6.92
N MET A 106 1.55 -15.76 8.00
CA MET A 106 1.17 -15.39 9.37
C MET A 106 1.38 -13.90 9.64
N ALA A 107 2.52 -13.36 9.22
CA ALA A 107 2.79 -11.92 9.32
C ALA A 107 1.71 -11.08 8.61
N THR A 108 1.29 -11.50 7.42
CA THR A 108 0.22 -10.81 6.67
C THR A 108 -1.11 -10.88 7.42
N TYR A 109 -1.44 -12.04 7.98
CA TYR A 109 -2.65 -12.21 8.79
C TYR A 109 -2.64 -11.31 10.04
N ASP A 110 -1.54 -11.30 10.78
CA ASP A 110 -1.38 -10.48 12.00
C ASP A 110 -1.33 -8.98 11.69
N LEU A 111 -0.78 -8.60 10.54
CA LEU A 111 -0.82 -7.23 10.05
C LEU A 111 -2.26 -6.77 9.76
N LEU A 112 -3.04 -7.58 9.05
CA LEU A 112 -4.46 -7.28 8.78
C LEU A 112 -5.28 -7.23 10.06
N ARG A 113 -5.01 -8.15 11.00
CA ARG A 113 -5.57 -8.14 12.36
C ARG A 113 -5.31 -6.82 13.07
N THR A 114 -4.13 -6.23 12.86
CA THR A 114 -3.73 -4.99 13.53
C THR A 114 -4.30 -3.74 12.85
N ILE A 115 -4.47 -3.75 11.52
CA ILE A 115 -4.96 -2.59 10.76
C ILE A 115 -6.49 -2.53 10.76
N ILE A 116 -7.17 -3.59 10.32
CA ILE A 116 -8.60 -3.55 9.99
C ILE A 116 -9.45 -4.24 11.06
N PHE A 117 -8.92 -5.30 11.68
CA PHE A 117 -9.69 -6.18 12.54
C PHE A 117 -9.26 -6.07 14.01
N ASP A 118 -9.57 -7.07 14.80
CA ASP A 118 -9.13 -7.24 16.19
C ASP A 118 -8.83 -8.72 16.47
N GLN A 119 -8.55 -9.07 17.73
CA GLN A 119 -8.20 -10.44 18.11
C GLN A 119 -9.30 -11.46 17.83
N ASP A 120 -10.56 -11.03 17.75
CA ASP A 120 -11.71 -11.91 17.56
C ASP A 120 -11.87 -12.37 16.10
N ILE A 121 -11.08 -11.84 15.15
CA ILE A 121 -11.12 -12.30 13.75
C ILE A 121 -10.93 -13.81 13.63
N THR A 122 -10.13 -14.43 14.49
CA THR A 122 -9.90 -15.88 14.49
C THR A 122 -11.20 -16.67 14.66
N ASN A 123 -12.17 -16.14 15.41
CA ASN A 123 -13.50 -16.75 15.58
C ASN A 123 -14.34 -16.72 14.30
N HIS A 124 -13.94 -15.91 13.33
CA HIS A 124 -14.58 -15.71 12.04
C HIS A 124 -13.68 -16.13 10.88
N THR A 125 -12.57 -16.84 11.16
CA THR A 125 -11.65 -17.34 10.15
C THR A 125 -11.87 -18.83 9.91
N THR A 126 -12.00 -19.19 8.64
CA THR A 126 -11.92 -20.56 8.12
C THR A 126 -10.60 -20.69 7.38
N ILE A 127 -9.85 -21.74 7.70
CA ILE A 127 -8.62 -22.08 7.01
C ILE A 127 -8.99 -22.95 5.80
N VAL A 128 -8.59 -22.54 4.59
CA VAL A 128 -8.93 -23.26 3.34
C VAL A 128 -7.66 -23.78 2.67
N ARG A 129 -7.45 -25.09 2.76
CA ARG A 129 -6.36 -25.82 2.10
C ARG A 129 -6.74 -26.13 0.66
N THR A 130 -6.10 -25.44 -0.29
CA THR A 130 -6.28 -25.63 -1.73
C THR A 130 -5.24 -26.58 -2.32
N ARG A 131 -5.43 -27.10 -3.54
CA ARG A 131 -4.49 -28.03 -4.21
C ARG A 131 -4.17 -29.26 -3.35
N PHE A 132 -5.22 -29.91 -2.86
CA PHE A 132 -5.10 -31.14 -2.10
C PHE A 132 -5.95 -32.23 -2.79
N PRO A 133 -5.37 -33.05 -3.69
CA PRO A 133 -6.13 -34.02 -4.48
C PRO A 133 -6.95 -35.00 -3.64
N GLU A 134 -6.44 -35.36 -2.46
CA GLU A 134 -7.06 -36.27 -1.50
C GLU A 134 -8.12 -35.59 -0.62
N PHE A 135 -8.60 -34.38 -0.96
CA PHE A 135 -9.53 -33.59 -0.12
C PHE A 135 -10.83 -34.29 0.28
N ARG A 136 -11.18 -35.34 -0.46
CA ARG A 136 -12.36 -36.19 -0.21
C ARG A 136 -12.12 -37.24 0.90
N ASP A 137 -10.86 -37.50 1.26
CA ASP A 137 -10.48 -38.46 2.29
C ASP A 137 -10.22 -37.74 3.62
N GLU A 138 -11.17 -37.86 4.55
CA GLU A 138 -11.08 -37.29 5.89
C GLU A 138 -9.84 -37.75 6.67
N LYS A 139 -9.33 -38.97 6.42
CA LYS A 139 -8.14 -39.46 7.10
C LYS A 139 -6.88 -38.77 6.59
N GLU A 140 -6.78 -38.52 5.28
CA GLU A 140 -5.66 -37.76 4.72
C GLU A 140 -5.72 -36.29 5.14
N ASN A 141 -6.92 -35.70 5.20
CA ASN A 141 -7.12 -34.36 5.75
C ASN A 141 -6.63 -34.27 7.21
N GLN A 142 -7.00 -35.24 8.07
CA GLN A 142 -6.56 -35.25 9.46
C GLN A 142 -5.04 -35.43 9.61
N LYS A 143 -4.43 -36.29 8.79
CA LYS A 143 -2.97 -36.46 8.78
C LYS A 143 -2.24 -35.16 8.41
N ASP A 144 -2.77 -34.41 7.44
CA ASP A 144 -2.21 -33.12 7.05
C ASP A 144 -2.32 -32.10 8.21
N ILE A 145 -3.46 -32.03 8.89
CA ILE A 145 -3.63 -31.22 10.11
C ILE A 145 -2.59 -31.57 11.18
N ASP A 146 -2.46 -32.85 11.52
CA ASP A 146 -1.54 -33.32 12.56
C ASP A 146 -0.08 -32.99 12.19
N SER A 147 0.27 -33.15 10.91
CA SER A 147 1.59 -32.81 10.38
C SER A 147 1.88 -31.31 10.49
N MET A 148 0.91 -30.45 10.14
CA MET A 148 1.04 -28.99 10.25
C MET A 148 1.21 -28.53 11.70
N ILE A 149 0.43 -29.09 12.63
CA ILE A 149 0.53 -28.78 14.06
C ILE A 149 1.90 -29.20 14.61
N LYS A 150 2.38 -30.38 14.21
CA LYS A 150 3.69 -30.88 14.61
C LYS A 150 4.82 -29.98 14.10
N GLU A 151 4.81 -29.63 12.81
CA GLU A 151 5.83 -28.76 12.23
C GLU A 151 5.86 -27.37 12.89
N ALA A 152 4.67 -26.82 13.22
CA ALA A 152 4.57 -25.55 13.92
C ALA A 152 5.18 -25.61 15.33
N LYS A 153 4.93 -26.69 16.08
CA LYS A 153 5.51 -26.93 17.42
C LYS A 153 7.03 -27.12 17.36
N ASP A 154 7.51 -27.91 16.40
CA ASP A 154 8.95 -28.14 16.21
C ASP A 154 9.69 -26.82 15.90
N LYS A 155 9.12 -25.97 15.03
CA LYS A 155 9.65 -24.62 14.73
C LYS A 155 9.62 -23.69 15.94
N GLU A 156 8.55 -23.73 16.73
CA GLU A 156 8.44 -22.94 17.96
C GLU A 156 9.54 -23.31 18.96
N ASP A 157 9.77 -24.61 19.17
CA ASP A 157 10.81 -25.13 20.06
C ASP A 157 12.23 -24.78 19.58
N GLU A 158 12.48 -24.86 18.27
CA GLU A 158 13.74 -24.45 17.66
C GLU A 158 14.02 -22.95 17.90
N LEU A 159 13.02 -22.09 17.63
CA LEU A 159 13.15 -20.64 17.87
C LEU A 159 13.40 -20.32 19.33
N ARG A 160 12.70 -20.97 20.26
CA ARG A 160 12.89 -20.79 21.71
C ARG A 160 14.31 -21.17 22.14
N LYS A 161 14.83 -22.30 21.65
CA LYS A 161 16.21 -22.74 21.95
C LYS A 161 17.24 -21.76 21.39
N ASN A 162 17.05 -21.28 20.17
CA ASN A 162 17.95 -20.32 19.53
C ASN A 162 17.96 -18.96 20.27
N ILE A 163 16.79 -18.47 20.72
CA ILE A 163 16.69 -17.26 21.53
C ILE A 163 17.44 -17.43 22.86
N ALA A 164 17.19 -18.54 23.58
CA ALA A 164 17.84 -18.79 24.87
C ALA A 164 19.36 -18.91 24.75
N ALA A 165 19.86 -19.52 23.67
CA ALA A 165 21.29 -19.61 23.40
C ALA A 165 21.93 -18.23 23.18
N LYS A 166 21.28 -17.37 22.37
CA LYS A 166 21.76 -16.01 22.10
C LYS A 166 21.67 -15.10 23.32
N GLU A 167 20.61 -15.21 24.13
CA GLU A 167 20.48 -14.47 25.39
C GLU A 167 21.62 -14.81 26.35
N LYS A 168 22.01 -16.09 26.44
CA LYS A 168 23.15 -16.52 27.26
C LYS A 168 24.50 -15.99 26.74
N GLU A 169 24.70 -15.95 25.43
CA GLU A 169 25.90 -15.33 24.81
C GLU A 169 25.97 -13.84 25.14
N MET A 170 24.83 -13.15 25.09
CA MET A 170 24.71 -11.73 25.37
C MET A 170 25.03 -11.36 26.84
N GLU A 171 24.77 -12.23 27.82
CA GLU A 171 25.11 -12.01 29.24
C GLU A 171 26.62 -11.83 29.49
N SER A 172 27.45 -12.42 28.62
CA SER A 172 28.92 -12.35 28.70
C SER A 172 29.54 -11.13 28.00
N LEU A 173 28.72 -10.30 27.36
CA LEU A 173 29.16 -9.18 26.53
C LEU A 173 28.83 -7.83 27.17
N SER A 174 29.65 -6.82 26.88
CA SER A 174 29.36 -5.45 27.27
C SER A 174 28.25 -4.85 26.41
N SER A 175 27.32 -4.10 27.02
CA SER A 175 26.17 -3.47 26.35
C SER A 175 26.52 -2.54 25.19
N ASP A 176 27.71 -1.95 25.24
CA ASP A 176 28.18 -0.99 24.25
C ASP A 176 28.88 -1.66 23.06
N SER A 177 29.16 -2.97 23.15
CA SER A 177 29.83 -3.72 22.09
C SER A 177 28.95 -3.88 20.85
N GLU A 178 29.56 -3.84 19.67
CA GLU A 178 28.86 -4.10 18.40
C GLU A 178 28.22 -5.50 18.37
N GLN A 179 28.89 -6.48 18.98
CA GLN A 179 28.38 -7.86 19.09
C GLN A 179 27.11 -7.93 19.92
N TYR A 180 27.05 -7.25 21.09
CA TYR A 180 25.84 -7.17 21.90
C TYR A 180 24.68 -6.55 21.09
N GLN A 181 24.95 -5.45 20.39
CA GLN A 181 23.94 -4.72 19.62
C GLN A 181 23.41 -5.53 18.43
N ARG A 182 24.28 -6.33 17.79
CA ARG A 182 23.88 -7.28 16.76
C ARG A 182 23.02 -8.40 17.32
N LEU A 183 23.45 -9.05 18.40
CA LEU A 183 22.71 -10.13 19.06
C LEU A 183 21.33 -9.65 19.55
N LEU A 184 21.25 -8.43 20.10
CA LEU A 184 20.00 -7.83 20.52
C LEU A 184 19.00 -7.74 19.36
N LYS A 185 19.43 -7.21 18.20
CA LYS A 185 18.59 -7.14 16.99
C LYS A 185 18.14 -8.52 16.51
N GLU A 186 19.05 -9.50 16.51
CA GLU A 186 18.72 -10.87 16.10
C GLU A 186 17.74 -11.56 17.07
N ILE A 187 17.89 -11.31 18.38
CA ILE A 187 16.96 -11.80 19.41
C ILE A 187 15.60 -11.15 19.24
N GLU A 188 15.53 -9.83 19.05
CA GLU A 188 14.27 -9.11 18.80
C GLU A 188 13.55 -9.65 17.56
N GLN A 189 14.27 -9.86 16.45
CA GLN A 189 13.69 -10.43 15.24
C GLN A 189 13.22 -11.88 15.47
N SER A 190 13.97 -12.68 16.21
CA SER A 190 13.59 -14.06 16.56
C SER A 190 12.36 -14.09 17.47
N LYS A 191 12.24 -13.14 18.41
CA LYS A 191 11.05 -12.95 19.26
C LYS A 191 9.83 -12.53 18.43
N LYS A 192 9.99 -11.63 17.45
CA LYS A 192 8.92 -11.29 16.49
C LYS A 192 8.47 -12.52 15.68
N LYS A 193 9.42 -13.33 15.18
CA LYS A 193 9.11 -14.61 14.49
C LYS A 193 8.38 -15.59 15.40
N LEU A 194 8.83 -15.75 16.65
CA LEU A 194 8.19 -16.61 17.63
C LEU A 194 6.75 -16.15 17.93
N ALA A 195 6.53 -14.83 18.08
CA ALA A 195 5.20 -14.27 18.25
C ALA A 195 4.30 -14.50 17.02
N ALA A 196 4.85 -14.38 15.81
CA ALA A 196 4.15 -14.69 14.55
C ALA A 196 3.90 -16.19 14.34
N THR A 197 4.51 -17.08 15.14
CA THR A 197 4.25 -18.52 15.14
C THR A 197 2.93 -18.87 15.86
N ASN A 198 1.97 -17.93 15.92
CA ASN A 198 0.62 -18.16 16.44
C ASN A 198 -0.18 -19.18 15.61
N LEU A 199 0.40 -19.72 14.54
CA LEU A 199 -0.20 -20.74 13.70
C LEU A 199 -0.79 -21.91 14.50
N THR A 200 -0.07 -22.43 15.50
CA THR A 200 -0.58 -23.52 16.35
C THR A 200 -1.88 -23.10 17.03
N LYS A 201 -1.94 -21.89 17.60
CA LYS A 201 -3.15 -21.37 18.26
C LYS A 201 -4.26 -21.11 17.26
N ILE A 202 -3.95 -20.59 16.07
CA ILE A 202 -4.95 -20.31 15.03
C ILE A 202 -5.52 -21.64 14.53
N VAL A 203 -4.67 -22.59 14.15
CA VAL A 203 -5.05 -23.94 13.71
C VAL A 203 -5.85 -24.64 14.80
N GLU A 204 -5.39 -24.66 16.06
CA GLU A 204 -6.12 -25.23 17.19
C GLU A 204 -7.48 -24.52 17.41
N SER A 205 -7.52 -23.20 17.36
CA SER A 205 -8.78 -22.41 17.47
C SER A 205 -9.73 -22.60 16.29
N CYS A 206 -9.20 -23.04 15.15
CA CYS A 206 -9.91 -23.24 13.90
C CYS A 206 -10.03 -24.72 13.53
N GLN A 207 -9.75 -25.68 14.41
CA GLN A 207 -9.75 -27.12 14.07
C GLN A 207 -11.09 -27.57 13.47
N GLU A 208 -12.21 -27.04 13.95
CA GLU A 208 -13.56 -27.29 13.39
C GLU A 208 -13.90 -26.42 12.16
N ARG A 209 -12.91 -25.66 11.65
CA ARG A 209 -13.01 -24.72 10.53
C ARG A 209 -11.82 -24.80 9.56
N ILE A 210 -11.21 -25.98 9.44
CA ILE A 210 -10.22 -26.29 8.41
C ILE A 210 -10.94 -27.06 7.29
N ILE A 211 -10.90 -26.51 6.08
CA ILE A 211 -11.54 -27.11 4.90
C ILE A 211 -10.48 -27.47 3.88
N TYR A 212 -10.62 -28.67 3.31
CA TYR A 212 -9.81 -29.16 2.21
C TYR A 212 -10.61 -29.08 0.91
N VAL A 213 -9.98 -28.50 -0.11
CA VAL A 213 -10.57 -28.37 -1.45
C VAL A 213 -9.51 -28.61 -2.53
N ASP A 214 -9.96 -29.11 -3.67
CA ASP A 214 -9.15 -29.14 -4.88
C ASP A 214 -9.83 -28.36 -6.01
N ASN A 215 -9.09 -27.38 -6.53
CA ASN A 215 -9.59 -26.41 -7.49
C ASN A 215 -8.67 -26.37 -8.73
N PRO A 216 -8.54 -27.48 -9.48
CA PRO A 216 -7.69 -27.56 -10.67
C PRO A 216 -8.17 -26.57 -11.75
N SER A 217 -7.29 -26.15 -12.66
CA SER A 217 -7.67 -25.29 -13.80
C SER A 217 -8.65 -26.01 -14.73
N THR A 218 -9.66 -25.30 -15.22
CA THR A 218 -10.55 -25.78 -16.31
C THR A 218 -10.18 -25.20 -17.68
N ASN A 219 -9.27 -24.23 -17.73
CA ASN A 219 -8.78 -23.63 -18.96
C ASN A 219 -7.52 -24.38 -19.42
N ILE A 220 -7.73 -25.59 -19.94
CA ILE A 220 -6.67 -26.39 -20.55
C ILE A 220 -6.67 -26.05 -22.05
N THR A 221 -5.57 -25.47 -22.54
CA THR A 221 -5.43 -25.00 -23.92
C THR A 221 -5.37 -26.17 -24.91
N SER A 222 -5.97 -25.99 -26.09
CA SER A 222 -5.74 -26.85 -27.25
C SER A 222 -4.36 -26.57 -27.84
N PRO A 223 -3.49 -27.58 -28.01
CA PRO A 223 -2.40 -27.48 -28.97
C PRO A 223 -2.95 -27.19 -30.38
N ASP A 224 -2.21 -26.42 -31.19
CA ASP A 224 -2.63 -26.11 -32.57
C ASP A 224 -2.69 -27.38 -33.46
N ASP A 225 -1.89 -28.39 -33.13
CA ASP A 225 -1.78 -29.68 -33.83
C ASP A 225 -2.39 -30.86 -33.03
N GLU A 226 -3.45 -30.61 -32.24
CA GLU A 226 -4.07 -31.64 -31.38
C GLU A 226 -4.69 -32.78 -32.19
N ASP A 227 -4.30 -34.02 -31.87
CA ASP A 227 -4.91 -35.21 -32.47
C ASP A 227 -6.20 -35.65 -31.75
N LYS A 228 -6.84 -36.72 -32.25
CA LYS A 228 -8.11 -37.19 -31.66
C LYS A 228 -7.94 -37.79 -30.27
N GLU A 229 -6.82 -38.44 -29.99
CA GLU A 229 -6.56 -39.08 -28.68
C GLU A 229 -6.25 -37.99 -27.65
N GLU A 230 -5.37 -37.04 -27.98
CA GLU A 230 -5.04 -35.87 -27.15
C GLU A 230 -6.29 -35.05 -26.82
N ARG A 231 -7.20 -34.87 -27.78
CA ARG A 231 -8.47 -34.18 -27.56
C ARG A 231 -9.36 -34.91 -26.55
N ILE A 232 -9.46 -36.24 -26.62
CA ILE A 232 -10.27 -37.05 -25.70
C ILE A 232 -9.69 -36.95 -24.29
N GLU A 233 -8.38 -37.14 -24.14
CA GLU A 233 -7.69 -37.02 -22.84
C GLU A 233 -7.89 -35.63 -22.22
N ARG A 234 -7.79 -34.56 -23.03
CA ARG A 234 -8.06 -33.21 -22.56
C ARG A 234 -9.51 -33.03 -22.09
N GLU A 235 -10.48 -33.49 -22.86
CA GLU A 235 -11.91 -33.39 -22.51
C GLU A 235 -12.22 -34.17 -21.22
N GLU A 236 -11.61 -35.34 -21.02
CA GLU A 236 -11.69 -36.12 -19.78
C GLU A 236 -11.09 -35.36 -18.59
N LEU A 237 -9.89 -34.80 -18.73
CA LEU A 237 -9.24 -33.99 -17.69
C LEU A 237 -10.07 -32.75 -17.30
N ILE A 238 -10.70 -32.09 -18.27
CA ILE A 238 -11.60 -30.96 -18.02
C ILE A 238 -12.84 -31.43 -17.24
N SER A 239 -13.41 -32.58 -17.61
CA SER A 239 -14.57 -33.18 -16.94
C SER A 239 -14.25 -33.53 -15.47
N GLU A 240 -13.13 -34.20 -15.24
CA GLU A 240 -12.65 -34.52 -13.89
C GLU A 240 -12.39 -33.25 -13.06
N SER A 241 -11.79 -32.24 -13.67
CA SER A 241 -11.53 -30.94 -13.02
C SER A 241 -12.82 -30.24 -12.61
N LYS A 242 -13.86 -30.27 -13.47
CA LYS A 242 -15.20 -29.76 -13.13
C LYS A 242 -15.83 -30.55 -11.99
N SER A 243 -15.72 -31.88 -12.00
CA SER A 243 -16.20 -32.73 -10.91
C SER A 243 -15.52 -32.41 -9.56
N ARG A 244 -14.21 -32.19 -9.58
CA ARG A 244 -13.45 -31.75 -8.38
C ARG A 244 -13.90 -30.38 -7.90
N ARG A 245 -13.99 -29.36 -8.78
CA ARG A 245 -14.49 -28.02 -8.45
C ARG A 245 -15.92 -28.06 -7.87
N ASN A 246 -16.82 -28.87 -8.44
CA ASN A 246 -18.19 -29.02 -7.93
C ASN A 246 -18.20 -29.60 -6.51
N LYS A 247 -17.41 -30.64 -6.25
CA LYS A 247 -17.31 -31.21 -4.91
C LYS A 247 -16.72 -30.22 -3.91
N SER A 248 -15.69 -29.48 -4.30
CA SER A 248 -15.11 -28.40 -3.48
C SER A 248 -16.14 -27.33 -3.14
N ARG A 249 -16.97 -26.92 -4.12
CA ARG A 249 -18.07 -25.98 -3.91
C ARG A 249 -19.09 -26.50 -2.88
N GLU A 250 -19.52 -27.76 -3.00
CA GLU A 250 -20.46 -28.36 -2.05
C GLU A 250 -19.94 -28.30 -0.62
N ILE A 251 -18.66 -28.69 -0.41
CA ILE A 251 -18.00 -28.67 0.90
C ILE A 251 -17.98 -27.24 1.48
N LEU A 252 -17.64 -26.24 0.66
CA LEU A 252 -17.57 -24.84 1.08
C LEU A 252 -18.94 -24.30 1.51
N LEU A 253 -20.00 -24.58 0.74
CA LEU A 253 -21.36 -24.12 1.05
C LEU A 253 -21.92 -24.83 2.29
N GLU A 254 -21.67 -26.14 2.41
CA GLU A 254 -22.05 -26.91 3.58
C GLU A 254 -21.39 -26.37 4.87
N HIS A 255 -20.08 -26.07 4.81
CA HIS A 255 -19.35 -25.45 5.92
C HIS A 255 -19.87 -24.06 6.28
N LEU A 256 -20.14 -23.22 5.28
CA LEU A 256 -20.71 -21.88 5.50
C LEU A 256 -22.06 -21.94 6.21
N ASN A 257 -22.86 -22.96 5.92
CA ASN A 257 -24.16 -23.16 6.54
C ASN A 257 -24.06 -23.72 7.98
N LYS A 258 -23.18 -24.71 8.20
CA LYS A 258 -23.11 -25.47 9.47
C LYS A 258 -22.21 -24.83 10.52
N ASN A 259 -21.04 -24.32 10.11
CA ASN A 259 -19.93 -24.01 11.02
C ASN A 259 -19.67 -22.51 11.15
N CYS A 260 -20.22 -21.69 10.26
CA CYS A 260 -19.99 -20.24 10.27
C CYS A 260 -21.07 -19.50 11.08
N GLN A 261 -20.67 -18.42 11.74
CA GLN A 261 -21.53 -17.73 12.69
C GLN A 261 -22.74 -17.07 12.01
N LYS A 262 -23.88 -17.02 12.71
CA LYS A 262 -25.08 -16.33 12.23
C LYS A 262 -24.92 -14.80 12.27
N THR A 263 -24.10 -14.30 13.18
CA THR A 263 -23.85 -12.86 13.39
C THR A 263 -22.68 -12.38 12.54
N LEU A 264 -22.82 -11.19 11.96
CA LEU A 264 -21.74 -10.54 11.21
C LEU A 264 -20.69 -9.98 12.17
N TYR A 265 -19.43 -10.28 11.89
CA TYR A 265 -18.26 -9.71 12.55
C TYR A 265 -18.09 -8.24 12.17
N LYS A 266 -18.04 -7.36 13.17
CA LYS A 266 -17.93 -5.90 12.99
C LYS A 266 -16.91 -5.32 13.98
N PRO A 267 -15.61 -5.48 13.73
CA PRO A 267 -14.57 -4.97 14.62
C PRO A 267 -14.57 -3.44 14.67
N GLY A 268 -14.18 -2.87 15.80
CA GLY A 268 -14.21 -1.42 16.03
C GLY A 268 -13.39 -0.62 15.02
N LYS A 269 -12.20 -1.12 14.65
CA LYS A 269 -11.32 -0.50 13.64
C LYS A 269 -11.94 -0.46 12.25
N LEU A 270 -12.63 -1.54 11.84
CA LEU A 270 -13.38 -1.58 10.60
C LEU A 270 -14.51 -0.55 10.60
N ILE A 271 -15.28 -0.47 11.69
CA ILE A 271 -16.37 0.51 11.82
C ILE A 271 -15.83 1.94 11.73
N GLN A 272 -14.75 2.23 12.46
CA GLN A 272 -14.13 3.56 12.46
C GLN A 272 -13.65 3.95 11.05
N LEU A 273 -12.79 3.13 10.44
CA LEU A 273 -12.23 3.46 9.13
C LEU A 273 -13.31 3.48 8.03
N SER A 274 -14.27 2.56 8.07
CA SER A 274 -15.36 2.55 7.09
C SER A 274 -16.22 3.79 7.16
N ASN A 275 -16.56 4.26 8.37
CA ASN A 275 -17.29 5.52 8.56
C ASN A 275 -16.46 6.71 8.07
N ASP A 276 -15.16 6.73 8.37
CA ASP A 276 -14.28 7.82 7.97
C ASP A 276 -14.21 7.96 6.44
N ILE A 277 -14.17 6.84 5.69
CA ILE A 277 -14.03 6.88 4.22
C ILE A 277 -15.35 6.81 3.45
N ALA A 278 -16.46 6.41 4.07
CA ALA A 278 -17.70 6.03 3.37
C ALA A 278 -18.19 7.06 2.36
N ASP A 279 -18.34 8.31 2.78
CA ASP A 279 -18.86 9.38 1.93
C ASP A 279 -17.93 9.69 0.77
N ASP A 280 -16.62 9.82 1.05
CA ASP A 280 -15.63 10.12 0.01
C ASP A 280 -15.49 8.98 -1.00
N TYR A 281 -15.52 7.74 -0.52
CA TYR A 281 -15.46 6.54 -1.36
C TYR A 281 -16.72 6.40 -2.21
N PHE A 282 -17.90 6.69 -1.65
CA PHE A 282 -19.15 6.71 -2.42
C PHE A 282 -19.11 7.76 -3.54
N GLN A 283 -18.62 8.97 -3.25
CA GLN A 283 -18.47 10.01 -4.27
C GLN A 283 -17.41 9.63 -5.32
N TYR A 284 -16.31 9.01 -4.90
CA TYR A 284 -15.29 8.47 -5.80
C TYR A 284 -15.91 7.46 -6.79
N LEU A 285 -16.68 6.49 -6.31
CA LEU A 285 -17.35 5.50 -7.16
C LEU A 285 -18.33 6.15 -8.14
N LYS A 286 -19.14 7.09 -7.67
CA LYS A 286 -20.10 7.82 -8.50
C LYS A 286 -19.38 8.56 -9.65
N LYS A 287 -18.29 9.26 -9.36
CA LYS A 287 -17.51 9.98 -10.38
C LYS A 287 -16.83 9.03 -11.36
N LYS A 288 -16.36 7.87 -10.90
CA LYS A 288 -15.79 6.83 -11.75
C LYS A 288 -16.83 6.25 -12.72
N GLU A 289 -18.06 6.06 -12.25
CA GLU A 289 -19.18 5.65 -13.10
C GLU A 289 -19.55 6.74 -14.12
N GLU A 290 -19.59 8.01 -13.71
CA GLU A 290 -19.80 9.14 -14.61
C GLU A 290 -18.70 9.21 -15.68
N LEU A 291 -17.44 9.07 -15.29
CA LEU A 291 -16.30 9.03 -16.23
C LEU A 291 -16.43 7.87 -17.22
N GLN A 292 -16.87 6.69 -16.77
CA GLN A 292 -17.07 5.54 -17.65
C GLN A 292 -18.18 5.84 -18.68
N LYS A 293 -19.30 6.42 -18.26
CA LYS A 293 -20.38 6.83 -19.18
C LYS A 293 -19.89 7.85 -20.21
N GLU A 294 -19.07 8.82 -19.81
CA GLU A 294 -18.48 9.79 -20.75
C GLU A 294 -17.46 9.13 -21.70
N LEU A 295 -16.69 8.14 -21.25
CA LEU A 295 -15.80 7.36 -22.12
C LEU A 295 -16.58 6.56 -23.18
N ASP A 296 -17.71 5.98 -22.80
CA ASP A 296 -18.54 5.19 -23.71
C ASP A 296 -19.26 6.07 -24.73
N LYS A 297 -19.68 7.30 -24.34
CA LYS A 297 -20.20 8.30 -25.29
C LYS A 297 -19.17 8.67 -26.35
N LEU A 298 -17.93 8.97 -25.94
CA LEU A 298 -16.84 9.29 -26.87
C LEU A 298 -16.59 8.17 -27.88
N LYS A 299 -16.55 6.91 -27.43
CA LYS A 299 -16.43 5.76 -28.33
C LYS A 299 -17.59 5.70 -29.33
N SER A 300 -18.82 5.90 -28.87
CA SER A 300 -19.99 5.90 -29.76
C SER A 300 -20.02 7.06 -30.77
N GLU A 301 -19.40 8.20 -30.44
CA GLU A 301 -19.27 9.34 -31.35
C GLU A 301 -18.11 9.16 -32.35
N GLU A 302 -17.02 8.52 -31.93
CA GLU A 302 -15.90 8.10 -32.79
C GLU A 302 -16.31 6.97 -33.76
N ASP A 303 -17.16 6.04 -33.33
CA ASP A 303 -17.61 4.86 -34.08
C ASP A 303 -18.85 5.11 -34.97
N ASN A 304 -19.42 6.33 -35.00
CA ASN A 304 -20.66 6.60 -35.74
C ASN A 304 -20.43 6.63 -37.27
N PRO A 305 -20.81 5.60 -38.05
CA PRO A 305 -20.44 5.43 -39.46
C PRO A 305 -21.23 6.36 -40.41
N ILE A 306 -22.21 7.09 -39.88
CA ILE A 306 -23.10 7.94 -40.67
C ILE A 306 -22.33 9.09 -41.33
N SER A 307 -21.20 9.55 -40.78
CA SER A 307 -20.37 10.60 -41.40
C SER A 307 -19.49 10.08 -42.55
N VAL A 308 -19.05 8.82 -42.51
CA VAL A 308 -18.20 8.24 -43.57
C VAL A 308 -19.05 7.74 -44.74
N GLN A 309 -20.19 7.10 -44.48
CA GLN A 309 -21.08 6.63 -45.55
C GLN A 309 -21.75 7.79 -46.30
N VAL A 310 -22.09 8.89 -45.63
CA VAL A 310 -22.65 10.08 -46.31
C VAL A 310 -21.61 10.77 -47.20
N LEU A 311 -20.32 10.67 -46.88
CA LEU A 311 -19.24 11.19 -47.72
C LEU A 311 -18.89 10.22 -48.87
N GLU A 312 -18.87 8.91 -48.65
CA GLU A 312 -18.62 7.90 -49.69
C GLU A 312 -19.77 7.77 -50.70
N ASP A 313 -21.03 7.92 -50.26
CA ASP A 313 -22.21 7.94 -51.14
C ASP A 313 -22.34 9.22 -51.97
N GLN A 314 -21.76 10.33 -51.50
CA GLN A 314 -21.69 11.58 -52.27
C GLN A 314 -20.52 11.60 -53.26
N VAL A 315 -19.44 10.86 -52.98
CA VAL A 315 -18.29 10.71 -53.90
C VAL A 315 -18.58 9.70 -55.02
N SER A 316 -19.38 8.66 -54.77
CA SER A 316 -19.74 7.67 -55.81
C SER A 316 -20.70 8.19 -56.88
N LYS A 317 -21.37 9.35 -56.67
CA LYS A 317 -22.34 9.94 -57.62
C LYS A 317 -21.80 11.04 -58.54
N LYS A 318 -20.50 11.39 -58.48
CA LYS A 318 -19.88 12.33 -59.43
C LYS A 318 -18.62 11.75 -60.06
N ASN A 319 -18.81 10.76 -60.93
CA ASN A 319 -17.80 10.39 -61.92
C ASN A 319 -17.64 11.53 -62.95
N SER A 320 -16.66 12.40 -62.74
CA SER A 320 -15.94 13.01 -63.86
C SER A 320 -14.43 12.99 -63.55
N SER A 321 -13.67 12.51 -64.52
CA SER A 321 -12.34 11.89 -64.41
C SER A 321 -11.17 12.86 -64.18
N LYS A 322 -11.36 13.94 -63.41
CA LYS A 322 -10.28 14.91 -63.08
C LYS A 322 -9.98 15.10 -61.58
N SER A 323 -10.79 14.59 -60.66
CA SER A 323 -10.56 14.79 -59.20
C SER A 323 -9.69 13.74 -58.50
N SER A 324 -9.32 12.65 -59.16
CA SER A 324 -8.50 11.58 -58.55
C SER A 324 -7.03 11.99 -58.32
N GLN A 325 -6.49 12.91 -59.14
CA GLN A 325 -5.14 13.45 -58.93
C GLN A 325 -5.09 14.58 -57.89
N PHE A 326 -6.18 15.34 -57.72
CA PHE A 326 -6.26 16.43 -56.75
C PHE A 326 -6.46 15.93 -55.30
N LEU A 327 -7.19 14.83 -55.11
CA LEU A 327 -7.39 14.22 -53.78
C LEU A 327 -6.16 13.49 -53.26
N LYS A 328 -5.30 12.93 -54.14
CA LYS A 328 -3.99 12.38 -53.70
C LYS A 328 -3.07 13.47 -53.14
N SER A 329 -3.09 14.68 -53.71
CA SER A 329 -2.32 15.81 -53.17
C SER A 329 -2.86 16.36 -51.85
N ILE A 330 -4.17 16.29 -51.59
CA ILE A 330 -4.74 16.80 -50.32
C ILE A 330 -4.48 15.85 -49.14
N ILE A 331 -4.47 14.53 -49.38
CA ILE A 331 -4.10 13.54 -48.35
C ILE A 331 -2.61 13.67 -47.97
N GLU A 332 -1.74 13.97 -48.94
CA GLU A 332 -0.32 14.27 -48.67
C GLU A 332 -0.12 15.60 -47.90
N VAL A 333 -0.92 16.63 -48.17
CA VAL A 333 -0.85 17.92 -47.44
C VAL A 333 -1.40 17.82 -46.02
N THR A 334 -2.41 16.98 -45.78
CA THR A 334 -2.98 16.76 -44.44
C THR A 334 -2.00 16.06 -43.50
N ASN A 335 -1.10 15.22 -44.04
CA ASN A 335 0.02 14.63 -43.30
C ASN A 335 1.18 15.62 -43.04
N CYS A 336 1.17 16.81 -43.64
CA CYS A 336 2.23 17.81 -43.49
C CYS A 336 1.85 19.03 -42.62
N CYS A 337 0.57 19.20 -42.27
CA CYS A 337 0.14 20.28 -41.36
C CYS A 337 0.31 19.95 -39.86
N LYS A 338 1.50 19.49 -39.50
CA LYS A 338 2.13 19.76 -38.19
C LYS A 338 3.19 20.84 -38.39
N ARG A 339 2.79 22.09 -38.63
CA ARG A 339 3.55 23.32 -38.33
C ARG A 339 2.90 24.56 -38.96
N SER A 340 2.74 25.58 -38.13
CA SER A 340 2.62 27.00 -38.47
C SER A 340 1.30 27.47 -39.09
N ARG A 341 0.54 28.27 -38.34
CA ARG A 341 -0.44 29.22 -38.90
C ARG A 341 0.07 30.65 -38.68
N LYS A 342 0.24 31.38 -39.78
CA LYS A 342 0.08 32.84 -39.85
C LYS A 342 -0.91 33.15 -40.98
N GLU A 343 -1.56 34.30 -40.78
CA GLU A 343 -2.69 34.90 -41.47
C GLU A 343 -2.59 34.96 -43.00
N GLU A 344 -3.71 34.83 -43.71
CA GLU A 344 -4.28 35.89 -44.56
C GLU A 344 -5.69 35.49 -45.07
N LYS A 345 -6.52 36.51 -45.29
CA LYS A 345 -7.89 36.46 -45.83
C LYS A 345 -7.83 36.43 -47.36
N ASP A 346 -8.83 35.83 -48.02
CA ASP A 346 -9.68 36.52 -49.02
C ASP A 346 -10.80 35.60 -49.58
N ASP A 347 -11.91 36.28 -49.89
CA ASP A 347 -13.26 35.90 -50.30
C ASP A 347 -13.47 34.84 -51.42
N VAL A 348 -14.55 34.03 -51.30
CA VAL A 348 -15.79 34.03 -52.14
C VAL A 348 -16.49 32.65 -52.20
N SER A 349 -17.75 32.65 -51.75
CA SER A 349 -18.96 31.87 -52.10
C SER A 349 -19.11 30.35 -51.86
N GLU A 350 -20.16 30.04 -51.07
CA GLU A 350 -21.16 28.96 -51.19
C GLU A 350 -20.69 27.49 -51.20
N GLU A 351 -20.25 26.99 -50.05
CA GLU A 351 -20.31 25.55 -49.67
C GLU A 351 -20.64 25.36 -48.17
N ASP A 352 -21.63 26.07 -47.63
CA ASP A 352 -21.97 25.99 -46.20
C ASP A 352 -23.14 25.05 -45.93
N ASN A 353 -22.84 23.76 -45.77
CA ASN A 353 -23.66 22.88 -44.91
C ASN A 353 -22.94 21.63 -44.41
N VAL A 354 -21.79 21.28 -45.00
CA VAL A 354 -20.96 20.16 -44.52
C VAL A 354 -19.93 20.66 -43.48
N GLY A 355 -19.41 21.88 -43.66
CA GLY A 355 -18.46 22.51 -42.72
C GLY A 355 -19.05 22.81 -41.35
N THR A 356 -20.30 23.27 -41.28
CA THR A 356 -21.02 23.58 -40.03
C THR A 356 -21.27 22.34 -39.17
N GLY A 357 -21.56 21.18 -39.78
CA GLY A 357 -21.72 19.90 -39.07
C GLY A 357 -20.41 19.36 -38.49
N ILE A 358 -19.31 19.48 -39.24
CA ILE A 358 -17.97 19.04 -38.79
C ILE A 358 -17.43 19.96 -37.67
N ILE A 359 -17.67 21.27 -37.76
CA ILE A 359 -17.31 22.21 -36.68
C ILE A 359 -18.10 21.89 -35.41
N GLY A 360 -19.40 21.61 -35.52
CA GLY A 360 -20.24 21.22 -34.38
C GLY A 360 -19.83 19.91 -33.70
N ILE A 361 -19.45 18.88 -34.47
CA ILE A 361 -18.96 17.61 -33.92
C ILE A 361 -17.62 17.80 -33.19
N ASN A 362 -16.69 18.56 -33.78
CA ASN A 362 -15.40 18.83 -33.14
C ASN A 362 -15.55 19.64 -31.84
N GLU A 363 -16.51 20.58 -31.77
CA GLU A 363 -16.84 21.30 -30.54
C GLU A 363 -17.41 20.37 -29.46
N ILE A 364 -18.28 19.42 -29.82
CA ILE A 364 -18.82 18.42 -28.89
C ILE A 364 -17.70 17.54 -28.34
N ILE A 365 -16.82 17.01 -29.22
CA ILE A 365 -15.67 16.19 -28.82
C ILE A 365 -14.76 16.97 -27.86
N ALA A 366 -14.48 18.25 -28.15
CA ALA A 366 -13.67 19.10 -27.28
C ALA A 366 -14.32 19.31 -25.89
N GLN A 367 -15.63 19.54 -25.83
CA GLN A 367 -16.36 19.67 -24.57
C GLN A 367 -16.35 18.36 -23.75
N LEU A 368 -16.52 17.22 -24.41
CA LEU A 368 -16.44 15.90 -23.75
C LEU A 368 -15.02 15.61 -23.24
N GLN A 369 -13.99 15.98 -23.98
CA GLN A 369 -12.60 15.86 -23.54
C GLN A 369 -12.29 16.74 -22.34
N ASP A 370 -12.75 18.00 -22.31
CA ASP A 370 -12.60 18.90 -21.15
C ASP A 370 -13.32 18.33 -19.91
N ARG A 371 -14.58 17.89 -20.08
CA ARG A 371 -15.34 17.25 -19.00
C ARG A 371 -14.64 16.00 -18.45
N LYS A 372 -14.08 15.17 -19.32
CA LYS A 372 -13.28 13.99 -18.94
C LYS A 372 -12.04 14.38 -18.14
N ALA A 373 -11.31 15.41 -18.56
CA ALA A 373 -10.14 15.90 -17.84
C ALA A 373 -10.52 16.41 -16.44
N LYS A 374 -11.61 17.17 -16.34
CA LYS A 374 -12.16 17.63 -15.07
C LYS A 374 -12.55 16.48 -14.15
N LEU A 375 -13.30 15.49 -14.65
CA LEU A 375 -13.69 14.30 -13.88
C LEU A 375 -12.48 13.50 -13.39
N ARG A 376 -11.45 13.31 -14.24
CA ARG A 376 -10.21 12.64 -13.83
C ARG A 376 -9.52 13.36 -12.68
N LYS A 377 -9.43 14.69 -12.74
CA LYS A 377 -8.85 15.49 -11.65
C LYS A 377 -9.67 15.37 -10.37
N GLU A 378 -10.99 15.44 -10.46
CA GLU A 378 -11.87 15.29 -9.30
C GLU A 378 -11.81 13.88 -8.66
N ILE A 379 -11.60 12.85 -9.48
CA ILE A 379 -11.37 11.47 -9.01
C ILE A 379 -10.03 11.39 -8.27
N GLU A 380 -8.97 11.94 -8.85
CA GLU A 380 -7.63 11.97 -8.24
C GLU A 380 -7.63 12.71 -6.89
N GLU A 381 -8.36 13.82 -6.79
CA GLU A 381 -8.55 14.56 -5.53
C GLU A 381 -9.27 13.72 -4.46
N LYS A 382 -10.27 12.92 -4.88
CA LYS A 382 -10.97 12.00 -3.97
C LYS A 382 -10.10 10.81 -3.56
N GLU A 383 -9.33 10.22 -4.47
CA GLU A 383 -8.36 9.18 -4.14
C GLU A 383 -7.37 9.66 -3.09
N LYS A 384 -6.80 10.87 -3.27
CA LYS A 384 -5.90 11.49 -2.28
C LYS A 384 -6.56 11.63 -0.92
N THR A 385 -7.80 12.11 -0.87
CA THR A 385 -8.56 12.28 0.38
C THR A 385 -8.79 10.94 1.09
N ILE A 386 -9.14 9.90 0.33
CA ILE A 386 -9.35 8.54 0.87
C ILE A 386 -8.04 7.96 1.40
N ARG A 387 -6.96 8.04 0.62
CA ARG A 387 -5.63 7.56 1.03
C ARG A 387 -5.13 8.27 2.29
N GLN A 388 -5.36 9.58 2.42
CA GLN A 388 -5.04 10.33 3.65
C GLN A 388 -5.73 9.75 4.89
N LYS A 389 -7.01 9.40 4.79
CA LYS A 389 -7.79 8.81 5.88
C LYS A 389 -7.31 7.41 6.24
N VAL A 390 -7.00 6.59 5.24
CA VAL A 390 -6.41 5.26 5.45
C VAL A 390 -5.02 5.36 6.08
N LEU A 391 -4.18 6.28 5.60
CA LEU A 391 -2.84 6.52 6.13
C LEU A 391 -2.89 6.95 7.59
N LYS A 392 -3.76 7.93 7.92
CA LYS A 392 -4.04 8.35 9.30
C LYS A 392 -4.41 7.15 10.18
N HIS A 393 -5.32 6.30 9.72
CA HIS A 393 -5.73 5.09 10.44
C HIS A 393 -4.57 4.12 10.68
N ILE A 394 -3.75 3.86 9.67
CA ILE A 394 -2.56 3.00 9.79
C ILE A 394 -1.59 3.55 10.83
N PHE A 395 -1.21 4.83 10.73
CA PHE A 395 -0.19 5.41 11.62
C PHE A 395 -0.70 5.73 13.03
N ASN A 396 -2.01 5.86 13.24
CA ASN A 396 -2.59 5.83 14.58
C ASN A 396 -2.43 4.46 15.26
N ASN A 397 -2.24 3.39 14.48
CA ASN A 397 -1.95 2.05 14.97
C ASN A 397 -0.45 1.69 14.89
N TYR A 398 0.44 2.67 14.66
CA TYR A 398 1.88 2.46 14.41
C TYR A 398 2.53 1.52 15.42
N GLN A 399 2.35 1.76 16.73
CA GLN A 399 3.00 0.97 17.77
C GLN A 399 2.58 -0.51 17.78
N ALA A 400 1.35 -0.81 17.40
CA ALA A 400 0.87 -2.17 17.31
C ALA A 400 1.45 -2.83 16.05
N ILE A 401 1.44 -2.11 14.92
CA ILE A 401 1.93 -2.60 13.63
C ILE A 401 3.44 -2.86 13.67
N SER A 402 4.25 -1.95 14.22
CA SER A 402 5.72 -2.09 14.26
C SER A 402 6.20 -3.27 15.11
N LYS A 403 5.37 -3.77 16.03
CA LYS A 403 5.66 -4.97 16.82
C LYS A 403 5.45 -6.26 16.04
N GLU A 404 4.63 -6.25 15.00
CA GLU A 404 4.35 -7.43 14.19
C GLU A 404 5.52 -7.74 13.24
N LEU A 405 5.70 -9.02 12.91
CA LEU A 405 6.71 -9.44 11.95
C LEU A 405 6.43 -8.80 10.58
N GLY A 406 7.41 -8.13 9.99
CA GLY A 406 7.22 -7.41 8.71
C GLY A 406 6.42 -6.11 8.81
N GLY A 407 5.92 -5.75 9.99
CA GLY A 407 5.19 -4.50 10.20
C GLY A 407 6.02 -3.26 9.92
N ASP A 408 7.32 -3.27 10.28
CA ASP A 408 8.25 -2.18 9.96
C ASP A 408 8.42 -1.99 8.44
N ILE A 409 8.50 -3.11 7.70
CA ILE A 409 8.62 -3.10 6.23
C ILE A 409 7.35 -2.54 5.62
N PHE A 410 6.19 -2.99 6.09
CA PHE A 410 4.89 -2.47 5.65
C PHE A 410 4.77 -0.97 5.93
N LEU A 411 5.11 -0.52 7.15
CA LEU A 411 5.03 0.89 7.54
C LEU A 411 5.98 1.77 6.71
N ASN A 412 7.19 1.30 6.44
CA ASN A 412 8.13 2.03 5.60
C ASN A 412 7.64 2.10 4.15
N SER A 413 7.09 1.00 3.61
CA SER A 413 6.45 1.02 2.30
C SER A 413 5.33 2.03 2.29
N VAL A 414 4.29 1.95 3.12
CA VAL A 414 3.17 2.91 3.04
C VAL A 414 3.55 4.37 3.32
N ALA A 415 4.68 4.64 3.98
CA ALA A 415 5.25 5.99 4.15
C ALA A 415 5.96 6.52 2.89
N GLY A 416 6.39 5.62 2.01
CA GLY A 416 7.19 5.84 0.81
C GLY A 416 8.66 6.15 1.12
N ASP A 417 9.55 5.76 0.20
CA ASP A 417 11.00 5.97 0.27
C ASP A 417 11.39 7.43 -0.08
N ASN A 418 10.79 8.38 0.61
CA ASN A 418 11.04 9.80 0.40
C ASN A 418 12.09 10.31 1.37
N ASN A 419 12.96 11.20 0.89
CA ASN A 419 13.95 11.85 1.75
C ASN A 419 13.31 13.01 2.54
N TRP A 420 12.65 12.70 3.66
CA TRP A 420 11.99 13.71 4.52
C TRP A 420 12.93 14.84 4.99
N THR A 421 14.24 14.60 5.03
CA THR A 421 15.22 15.63 5.40
C THR A 421 15.35 16.76 4.36
N GLU A 422 14.90 16.55 3.12
CA GLU A 422 14.80 17.60 2.10
C GLU A 422 13.69 18.62 2.41
N ILE A 423 12.66 18.22 3.16
CA ILE A 423 11.63 19.15 3.62
C ILE A 423 12.19 19.98 4.78
N ASN A 424 12.75 19.31 5.78
CA ASN A 424 13.38 19.94 6.94
C ASN A 424 14.34 18.93 7.60
N LYS A 425 15.54 19.38 7.99
CA LYS A 425 16.57 18.53 8.61
C LYS A 425 16.10 17.79 9.87
N GLU A 426 15.13 18.34 10.60
CA GLU A 426 14.57 17.75 11.82
C GLU A 426 13.76 16.47 11.54
N PHE A 427 13.31 16.25 10.30
CA PHE A 427 12.73 14.97 9.90
C PHE A 427 13.74 13.81 9.84
N ASN A 428 15.00 14.03 10.22
CA ASN A 428 15.90 12.92 10.58
C ASN A 428 15.34 12.09 11.76
N ASN A 429 14.43 12.66 12.57
CA ASN A 429 13.71 11.96 13.61
C ASN A 429 12.48 11.23 13.04
N LYS A 430 12.52 9.90 13.04
CA LYS A 430 11.41 9.04 12.58
C LYS A 430 10.11 9.27 13.36
N GLU A 431 10.17 9.65 14.64
CA GLU A 431 8.97 9.96 15.42
C GLU A 431 8.23 11.18 14.87
N LEU A 432 8.95 12.16 14.33
CA LEU A 432 8.34 13.32 13.67
C LEU A 432 7.68 12.91 12.35
N ILE A 433 8.30 12.02 11.58
CA ILE A 433 7.67 11.47 10.37
C ILE A 433 6.37 10.75 10.72
N VAL A 434 6.42 9.83 11.69
CA VAL A 434 5.23 9.10 12.19
C VAL A 434 4.15 10.06 12.67
N LYS A 435 4.54 11.15 13.36
CA LYS A 435 3.61 12.19 13.80
C LYS A 435 2.88 12.83 12.62
N TRP A 436 3.57 13.22 11.56
CA TRP A 436 2.94 13.80 10.37
C TRP A 436 2.03 12.79 9.64
N LEU A 437 2.49 11.55 9.49
CA LEU A 437 1.72 10.48 8.87
C LEU A 437 0.46 10.13 9.68
N SER A 438 0.53 10.17 11.03
CA SER A 438 -0.63 9.98 11.93
C SER A 438 -1.67 11.10 11.81
N GLN A 439 -1.27 12.27 11.32
CA GLN A 439 -2.21 13.35 10.97
C GLN A 439 -2.73 13.22 9.53
N GLY A 440 -2.36 12.16 8.81
CA GLY A 440 -2.75 11.88 7.43
C GLY A 440 -1.96 12.68 6.40
N PHE A 441 -0.79 13.23 6.75
CA PHE A 441 0.07 13.94 5.81
C PHE A 441 1.16 13.02 5.26
N ASP A 442 1.07 12.71 3.96
CA ASP A 442 2.18 12.08 3.23
C ASP A 442 3.34 13.08 2.99
N TYR A 443 4.43 12.60 2.39
CA TYR A 443 5.61 13.41 2.07
C TYR A 443 5.26 14.65 1.22
N GLN A 444 4.49 14.47 0.14
CA GLN A 444 4.16 15.56 -0.79
C GLN A 444 3.28 16.63 -0.13
N GLN A 445 2.35 16.21 0.71
CA GLN A 445 1.49 17.13 1.46
C GLN A 445 2.29 17.88 2.52
N THR A 446 3.18 17.19 3.24
CA THR A 446 4.07 17.81 4.22
C THR A 446 4.95 18.86 3.55
N GLN A 447 5.52 18.53 2.38
CA GLN A 447 6.32 19.47 1.60
C GLN A 447 5.52 20.70 1.18
N LYS A 448 4.27 20.53 0.72
CA LYS A 448 3.38 21.65 0.36
C LYS A 448 3.09 22.56 1.56
N TRP A 449 2.81 22.00 2.73
CA TRP A 449 2.59 22.75 3.96
C TRP A 449 3.85 23.49 4.42
N SER A 450 5.00 22.83 4.36
CA SER A 450 6.30 23.44 4.64
C SER A 450 6.55 24.67 3.75
N ILE A 451 6.32 24.54 2.44
CA ILE A 451 6.46 25.65 1.48
C ILE A 451 5.46 26.79 1.77
N ALA A 452 4.24 26.49 2.22
CA ALA A 452 3.23 27.51 2.51
C ALA A 452 3.47 28.26 3.82
N LEU A 453 4.00 27.58 4.83
CA LEU A 453 4.37 28.19 6.11
C LEU A 453 5.75 28.88 6.05
N GLY A 454 6.61 28.48 5.10
CA GLY A 454 7.89 29.14 4.87
C GLY A 454 8.79 29.10 6.10
N ASP A 455 9.38 30.25 6.46
CA ASP A 455 10.28 30.39 7.61
C ASP A 455 9.60 30.07 8.95
N ASP A 456 8.27 30.15 9.03
CA ASP A 456 7.52 29.84 10.24
C ASP A 456 7.32 28.33 10.45
N PHE A 457 7.63 27.49 9.46
CA PHE A 457 7.40 26.05 9.52
C PHE A 457 8.25 25.33 10.57
N SER A 458 7.60 24.63 11.49
CA SER A 458 8.23 23.75 12.48
C SER A 458 7.59 22.36 12.48
N PRO A 459 8.32 21.31 12.03
CA PRO A 459 7.87 19.92 12.04
C PRO A 459 7.31 19.43 13.39
N GLN A 460 7.84 19.93 14.53
CA GLN A 460 7.45 19.47 15.87
C GLN A 460 6.04 19.90 16.23
N ILE A 461 5.62 21.09 15.84
CA ILE A 461 4.36 21.68 16.31
C ILE A 461 3.31 21.78 15.21
N ASP A 462 3.73 21.88 13.95
CA ASP A 462 2.81 22.20 12.87
C ASP A 462 1.98 21.01 12.36
N ALA A 463 2.34 19.77 12.67
CA ALA A 463 1.56 18.61 12.24
C ALA A 463 0.07 18.74 12.66
N GLY A 464 -0.18 19.05 13.94
CA GLY A 464 -1.53 19.23 14.47
C GLY A 464 -2.18 20.54 14.00
N PHE A 465 -1.40 21.61 13.89
CA PHE A 465 -1.88 22.91 13.39
C PHE A 465 -2.35 22.80 11.92
N CYS A 466 -1.55 22.18 11.06
CA CYS A 466 -1.91 21.93 9.66
C CYS A 466 -3.12 21.01 9.55
N ALA A 467 -3.22 19.97 10.40
CA ALA A 467 -4.40 19.10 10.45
C ALA A 467 -5.66 19.90 10.81
N TRP A 468 -5.57 20.76 11.82
CA TRP A 468 -6.66 21.65 12.21
C TRP A 468 -7.07 22.62 11.09
N LEU A 469 -6.10 23.24 10.41
CA LEU A 469 -6.37 24.09 9.27
C LEU A 469 -7.10 23.34 8.15
N ARG A 470 -6.65 22.12 7.83
CA ARG A 470 -7.24 21.27 6.80
C ARG A 470 -8.64 20.78 7.18
N ASP A 471 -8.78 20.20 8.37
CA ASP A 471 -9.96 19.41 8.75
C ASP A 471 -11.06 20.27 9.38
N VAL A 472 -10.68 21.25 10.21
CA VAL A 472 -11.63 22.10 10.95
C VAL A 472 -11.91 23.39 10.21
N LYS A 473 -10.87 24.09 9.74
CA LYS A 473 -11.03 25.36 9.03
C LYS A 473 -11.27 25.20 7.53
N GLN A 474 -11.08 24.00 6.97
CA GLN A 474 -11.18 23.72 5.53
C GLN A 474 -10.30 24.66 4.68
N LEU A 475 -9.14 25.02 5.22
CA LEU A 475 -8.15 25.89 4.58
C LEU A 475 -7.09 25.04 3.87
N MET A 476 -7.06 25.17 2.55
CA MET A 476 -6.03 24.57 1.70
C MET A 476 -4.74 25.40 1.73
N VAL A 477 -3.62 24.72 1.51
CA VAL A 477 -2.25 25.28 1.41
C VAL A 477 -2.21 26.59 0.59
N ASP A 478 -2.84 26.61 -0.58
CA ASP A 478 -2.83 27.77 -1.49
C ASP A 478 -3.55 29.01 -0.93
N LYS A 479 -4.49 28.81 -0.01
CA LYS A 479 -5.25 29.90 0.64
C LYS A 479 -4.49 30.50 1.82
N VAL A 480 -3.52 29.77 2.39
CA VAL A 480 -2.64 30.27 3.45
C VAL A 480 -1.65 31.30 2.88
N LYS A 481 -1.26 31.16 1.60
CA LYS A 481 -0.22 31.97 0.94
C LYS A 481 -0.67 33.32 0.34
N ARG A 482 -1.97 33.56 0.11
CA ARG A 482 -2.40 34.74 -0.67
C ARG A 482 -2.23 36.04 0.13
N ARG A 483 -1.22 36.84 -0.26
CA ARG A 483 -1.04 38.27 0.09
C ARG A 483 -2.27 39.17 -0.19
N SER A 484 -3.28 38.67 -0.91
CA SER A 484 -4.42 39.45 -1.42
C SER A 484 -5.76 39.17 -0.72
N TYR A 485 -5.79 38.36 0.34
CA TYR A 485 -6.91 38.38 1.28
C TYR A 485 -6.57 39.36 2.41
N PRO A 486 -7.44 40.32 2.74
CA PRO A 486 -7.22 41.16 3.91
C PRO A 486 -7.28 40.25 5.15
N CYS A 487 -6.21 40.25 5.94
CA CYS A 487 -5.89 39.48 7.17
C CYS A 487 -5.77 37.94 7.07
N ASN A 488 -4.53 37.43 7.06
CA ASN A 488 -4.13 36.09 7.57
C ASN A 488 -2.63 36.11 7.96
N ASN A 489 -2.32 36.53 9.18
CA ASN A 489 -1.02 36.30 9.80
C ASN A 489 -1.03 34.85 10.33
N VAL A 490 -0.12 33.98 9.90
CA VAL A 490 0.01 32.59 10.42
C VAL A 490 0.00 32.59 11.95
N GLY A 491 0.57 33.63 12.59
CA GLY A 491 0.51 33.84 14.04
C GLY A 491 -0.90 34.00 14.62
N GLN A 492 -1.85 34.62 13.90
CA GLN A 492 -3.25 34.71 14.34
C GLN A 492 -3.94 33.34 14.29
N LEU A 493 -3.73 32.59 13.20
CA LEU A 493 -4.27 31.24 13.07
C LEU A 493 -3.69 30.31 14.15
N ARG A 494 -2.39 30.43 14.44
CA ARG A 494 -1.75 29.73 15.55
C ARG A 494 -2.36 30.11 16.90
N LYS A 495 -2.64 31.39 17.13
CA LYS A 495 -3.31 31.85 18.36
C LYS A 495 -4.72 31.28 18.49
N GLU A 496 -5.49 31.24 17.41
CA GLU A 496 -6.82 30.60 17.39
C GLU A 496 -6.72 29.09 17.68
N TYR A 497 -5.75 28.41 17.08
CA TYR A 497 -5.50 26.99 17.33
C TYR A 497 -5.13 26.73 18.79
N LEU A 498 -4.25 27.54 19.39
CA LEU A 498 -3.90 27.43 20.81
C LEU A 498 -5.12 27.66 21.73
N GLN A 499 -5.95 28.66 21.44
CA GLN A 499 -7.19 28.90 22.19
C GLN A 499 -8.17 27.72 22.10
N GLN A 500 -8.20 27.02 20.97
CA GLN A 500 -8.99 25.80 20.85
C GLN A 500 -8.41 24.69 21.72
N LEU A 501 -7.09 24.46 21.67
CA LEU A 501 -6.43 23.45 22.50
C LEU A 501 -6.63 23.73 24.01
N GLU A 502 -6.58 24.99 24.42
CA GLU A 502 -6.86 25.40 25.81
C GLU A 502 -8.29 25.04 26.21
N LYS A 503 -9.30 25.37 25.39
CA LYS A 503 -10.70 25.02 25.65
C LYS A 503 -10.91 23.51 25.73
N GLU A 504 -10.30 22.74 24.83
CA GLU A 504 -10.37 21.29 24.84
C GLU A 504 -9.75 20.71 26.12
N THR A 505 -8.62 21.27 26.56
CA THR A 505 -7.95 20.89 27.81
C THR A 505 -8.79 21.23 29.04
N GLU A 506 -9.43 22.40 29.09
CA GLU A 506 -10.33 22.80 30.18
C GLU A 506 -11.60 21.94 30.26
N ILE A 507 -12.12 21.47 29.11
CA ILE A 507 -13.25 20.54 29.05
C ILE A 507 -12.83 19.19 29.63
N LEU A 508 -11.65 18.70 29.25
CA LEU A 508 -11.09 17.44 29.75
C LEU A 508 -10.77 17.50 31.25
N ASP A 509 -10.17 18.59 31.74
CA ASP A 509 -9.87 18.74 33.16
C ASP A 509 -11.16 18.84 34.00
N ARG A 510 -12.22 19.49 33.49
CA ARG A 510 -13.56 19.45 34.11
C ARG A 510 -14.19 18.05 34.08
N TYR A 511 -14.06 17.33 32.98
CA TYR A 511 -14.56 15.96 32.85
C TYR A 511 -13.84 15.00 33.81
N ASN A 512 -12.51 15.10 33.90
CA ASN A 512 -11.68 14.32 34.81
C ASN A 512 -11.94 14.65 36.28
N SER A 513 -12.23 15.92 36.60
CA SER A 513 -12.62 16.35 37.95
C SER A 513 -13.99 15.80 38.37
N ASN A 514 -14.89 15.58 37.40
CA ASN A 514 -16.24 15.04 37.62
C ASN A 514 -16.32 13.51 37.54
N SER A 515 -15.32 12.83 36.98
CA SER A 515 -15.29 11.38 36.80
C SER A 515 -14.65 10.66 38.00
N GLN A 516 -15.28 10.73 39.17
CA GLN A 516 -14.84 9.98 40.36
C GLN A 516 -15.15 8.47 40.33
N HIS A 517 -15.62 7.91 39.21
CA HIS A 517 -16.11 6.52 39.16
C HIS A 517 -15.54 5.60 38.08
N PHE A 518 -14.46 5.97 37.38
CA PHE A 518 -13.84 5.07 36.39
C PHE A 518 -12.36 4.78 36.68
N SER A 519 -11.96 3.52 36.39
CA SER A 519 -10.62 2.99 36.63
C SER A 519 -9.54 3.85 35.98
N LYS A 520 -8.53 4.25 36.76
CA LYS A 520 -7.39 5.05 36.30
C LYS A 520 -6.68 4.47 35.07
N LYS A 521 -6.83 3.17 34.80
CA LYS A 521 -6.21 2.46 33.66
C LYS A 521 -6.79 2.87 32.30
N SER A 522 -8.09 3.18 32.21
CA SER A 522 -8.75 3.56 30.95
C SER A 522 -8.52 5.02 30.55
N ILE A 523 -8.19 5.89 31.52
CA ILE A 523 -7.95 7.32 31.28
C ILE A 523 -6.55 7.55 30.71
N VAL A 524 -5.54 6.82 31.21
CA VAL A 524 -4.15 6.91 30.73
C VAL A 524 -4.03 6.41 29.29
N GLN A 525 -4.71 5.31 28.97
CA GLN A 525 -4.71 4.73 27.61
C GLN A 525 -5.37 5.68 26.58
N PHE A 526 -6.46 6.37 26.96
CA PHE A 526 -7.10 7.39 26.11
C PHE A 526 -6.23 8.64 25.91
N GLN A 527 -5.40 9.01 26.89
CA GLN A 527 -4.50 10.17 26.81
C GLN A 527 -3.26 9.90 25.94
N GLU A 528 -2.78 8.65 25.91
CA GLU A 528 -1.65 8.22 25.06
C GLU A 528 -2.08 8.05 23.60
N ASP A 529 -3.25 7.47 23.34
CA ASP A 529 -3.77 7.22 21.98
C ASP A 529 -4.22 8.48 21.23
N SER A 530 -4.40 9.61 21.92
CA SER A 530 -4.95 10.86 21.35
C SER A 530 -3.90 11.96 21.12
N GLY A 531 -2.62 11.70 21.40
CA GLY A 531 -1.57 12.72 21.33
C GLY A 531 -1.69 13.84 22.38
N LEU A 532 -2.66 13.74 23.31
CA LEU A 532 -3.00 14.76 24.31
C LEU A 532 -1.85 15.02 25.31
N VAL A 533 -1.03 14.02 25.62
CA VAL A 533 0.15 14.17 26.50
C VAL A 533 1.17 15.15 25.90
N PHE A 534 1.35 15.13 24.58
CA PHE A 534 2.26 16.04 23.88
C PHE A 534 1.71 17.46 23.82
N HIS A 535 0.40 17.63 23.56
CA HIS A 535 -0.25 18.95 23.55
C HIS A 535 -0.24 19.62 24.93
N ARG A 536 -0.37 18.84 26.01
CA ARG A 536 -0.23 19.34 27.38
C ARG A 536 1.21 19.75 27.69
N GLY A 537 2.20 18.98 27.24
CA GLY A 537 3.62 19.33 27.35
C GLY A 537 4.01 20.58 26.56
N LEU A 538 3.43 20.77 25.37
CA LEU A 538 3.64 21.95 24.53
C LEU A 538 2.97 23.20 25.15
N ALA A 539 1.75 23.08 25.67
CA ALA A 539 1.07 24.15 26.39
C ALA A 539 1.85 24.57 27.65
N LEU A 540 2.43 23.61 28.38
CA LEU A 540 3.29 23.87 29.55
C LEU A 540 4.62 24.55 29.17
N ALA A 541 5.27 24.11 28.08
CA ALA A 541 6.51 24.72 27.60
C ALA A 541 6.30 26.17 27.12
N VAL A 542 5.20 26.43 26.41
CA VAL A 542 4.84 27.78 25.94
C VAL A 542 4.38 28.67 27.10
N ALA A 543 3.68 28.12 28.10
CA ALA A 543 3.34 28.83 29.33
C ALA A 543 4.58 29.21 30.17
N ALA A 544 5.64 28.41 30.11
CA ALA A 544 6.93 28.70 30.72
C ALA A 544 7.69 29.81 29.96
N GLU A 545 7.66 29.82 28.63
CA GLU A 545 8.25 30.89 27.81
C GLU A 545 7.50 32.23 27.93
N SER A 546 6.21 32.20 28.26
CA SER A 546 5.39 33.39 28.50
C SER A 546 5.38 33.86 29.97
N GLY A 547 6.19 33.25 30.84
CA GLY A 547 6.49 33.75 32.19
C GLY A 547 5.41 33.50 33.25
N ASN A 548 4.44 32.63 33.00
CA ASN A 548 3.29 32.42 33.89
C ASN A 548 3.46 31.27 34.92
N ILE A 549 4.56 30.50 34.89
CA ILE A 549 4.81 29.37 35.82
C ILE A 549 6.28 29.35 36.28
N SER A 550 6.53 29.01 37.55
CA SER A 550 7.88 28.93 38.13
C SER A 550 8.60 27.63 37.77
N ILE A 551 9.86 27.74 37.35
CA ILE A 551 10.77 26.64 36.92
C ILE A 551 10.89 25.48 37.94
N LYS A 552 10.57 25.70 39.22
CA LYS A 552 10.64 24.66 40.25
C LYS A 552 9.58 23.56 40.11
N GLU A 553 8.45 23.80 39.44
CA GLU A 553 7.43 22.76 39.20
C GLU A 553 7.76 21.86 37.99
N LEU A 554 8.57 22.35 37.03
CA LEU A 554 9.02 21.57 35.87
C LEU A 554 10.09 20.51 36.23
N GLN A 555 10.90 20.75 37.26
CA GLN A 555 12.01 19.85 37.63
C GLN A 555 11.54 18.57 38.34
N ASN A 556 10.35 18.56 38.95
CA ASN A 556 9.84 17.39 39.66
C ASN A 556 9.20 16.32 38.75
N GLN A 557 9.00 16.59 37.46
CA GLN A 557 8.42 15.62 36.51
C GLN A 557 9.35 15.22 35.34
N GLY A 558 10.49 15.91 35.16
CA GLY A 558 11.46 15.63 34.09
C GLY A 558 12.37 14.41 34.30
N SER A 559 12.26 13.69 35.43
CA SER A 559 13.18 12.59 35.77
C SER A 559 12.86 11.24 35.10
N LEU A 560 11.93 11.16 34.15
CA LEU A 560 11.51 9.90 33.51
C LEU A 560 11.90 9.74 32.03
N MET A 561 12.50 10.74 31.37
CA MET A 561 12.67 10.75 29.90
C MET A 561 14.10 10.82 29.37
N ASN A 562 15.13 10.49 30.16
CA ASN A 562 16.50 10.59 29.65
C ASN A 562 17.35 9.33 29.90
N GLN A 563 17.08 8.27 29.15
CA GLN A 563 18.05 7.23 28.77
C GLN A 563 17.67 6.66 27.39
N GLY A 564 18.54 6.78 26.37
CA GLY A 564 18.33 6.14 25.07
C GLY A 564 19.04 6.84 23.90
N SER A 565 20.27 6.43 23.63
CA SER A 565 21.32 7.09 22.84
C SER A 565 21.18 7.03 21.31
N ARG A 566 21.75 8.04 20.64
CA ARG A 566 22.12 8.12 19.20
C ARG A 566 22.81 6.86 18.66
N LYS A 567 22.54 6.47 17.40
CA LYS A 567 23.51 5.80 16.51
C LYS A 567 23.36 6.23 15.05
N GLU A 568 24.52 6.43 14.41
CA GLU A 568 24.75 6.91 13.04
C GLU A 568 24.56 5.81 11.97
N ILE A 569 24.42 6.24 10.70
CA ILE A 569 24.21 5.41 9.50
C ILE A 569 25.58 5.10 8.86
N GLY A 570 25.85 3.85 8.45
CA GLY A 570 27.09 3.50 7.73
C GLY A 570 26.94 2.23 6.86
N ALA A 571 27.50 2.27 5.65
CA ALA A 571 27.52 1.19 4.66
C ALA A 571 28.10 -0.14 5.21
N THR A 572 27.69 -1.29 4.64
CA THR A 572 28.05 -2.63 5.16
C THR A 572 29.50 -3.05 4.83
N GLY A 573 30.16 -2.41 3.84
CA GLY A 573 31.61 -2.51 3.61
C GLY A 573 32.02 -2.33 2.14
N ALA A 574 33.33 -2.26 1.88
CA ALA A 574 33.92 -2.24 0.54
C ALA A 574 34.34 -3.66 0.10
N TYR A 575 34.03 -4.01 -1.14
CA TYR A 575 34.27 -5.33 -1.73
C TYR A 575 34.90 -5.15 -3.11
N TYR A 576 35.86 -6.00 -3.48
CA TYR A 576 36.37 -6.01 -4.85
C TYR A 576 35.65 -7.07 -5.68
N ALA A 577 35.42 -6.76 -6.96
CA ALA A 577 34.88 -7.70 -7.92
C ALA A 577 35.92 -8.77 -8.28
N LYS A 578 35.65 -10.03 -7.97
CA LYS A 578 36.49 -11.17 -8.40
C LYS A 578 36.38 -11.45 -9.89
N TYR A 579 35.20 -11.18 -10.47
CA TYR A 579 34.87 -11.41 -11.86
C TYR A 579 34.14 -10.20 -12.43
N SER A 580 34.23 -9.99 -13.74
CA SER A 580 33.39 -9.00 -14.42
C SER A 580 31.95 -9.50 -14.47
N PHE A 581 30.99 -8.60 -14.29
CA PHE A 581 29.56 -8.87 -14.37
C PHE A 581 28.92 -7.83 -15.28
N SER A 582 28.28 -8.29 -16.37
CA SER A 582 27.61 -7.43 -17.33
C SER A 582 26.11 -7.39 -17.08
N ALA A 583 25.61 -6.21 -16.73
CA ALA A 583 24.19 -5.95 -16.51
C ALA A 583 23.37 -6.29 -17.77
N LYS A 584 22.32 -7.09 -17.60
CA LYS A 584 21.32 -7.40 -18.64
C LYS A 584 20.06 -6.54 -18.51
N GLU A 585 19.81 -6.00 -17.32
CA GLU A 585 18.68 -5.14 -17.01
C GLU A 585 19.18 -3.81 -16.40
N GLU A 586 18.41 -2.73 -16.56
CA GLU A 586 18.81 -1.37 -16.10
C GLU A 586 18.98 -1.26 -14.58
N THR A 587 18.43 -2.21 -13.81
CA THR A 587 18.55 -2.30 -12.36
C THR A 587 19.78 -3.08 -11.89
N GLU A 588 20.50 -3.73 -12.79
CA GLU A 588 21.71 -4.50 -12.48
C GLU A 588 22.96 -3.61 -12.57
N LEU A 589 23.92 -3.81 -11.66
CA LEU A 589 25.16 -3.04 -11.64
C LEU A 589 26.23 -3.69 -12.51
N ASP A 590 26.58 -3.09 -13.65
CA ASP A 590 27.69 -3.56 -14.50
C ASP A 590 29.06 -3.24 -13.87
N PHE A 591 30.00 -4.18 -13.81
CA PHE A 591 31.36 -3.94 -13.30
C PHE A 591 32.40 -4.92 -13.86
N LYS A 592 33.68 -4.55 -13.77
CA LYS A 592 34.80 -5.38 -14.20
C LYS A 592 35.53 -6.00 -13.01
N ALA A 593 36.15 -7.16 -13.24
CA ALA A 593 37.03 -7.77 -12.24
C ALA A 593 38.10 -6.76 -11.79
N GLY A 594 38.21 -6.55 -10.48
CA GLY A 594 39.07 -5.56 -9.84
C GLY A 594 38.36 -4.26 -9.42
N ASP A 595 37.12 -4.02 -9.83
CA ASP A 595 36.37 -2.83 -9.40
C ASP A 595 36.01 -2.90 -7.91
N ILE A 596 36.04 -1.75 -7.23
CA ILE A 596 35.61 -1.63 -5.84
C ILE A 596 34.14 -1.24 -5.78
N ILE A 597 33.36 -2.06 -5.11
CA ILE A 597 31.92 -1.94 -4.93
C ILE A 597 31.64 -1.74 -3.44
N PHE A 598 30.94 -0.67 -3.12
CA PHE A 598 30.45 -0.40 -1.77
C PHE A 598 29.09 -1.07 -1.64
N VAL A 599 29.00 -2.11 -0.82
CA VAL A 599 27.74 -2.82 -0.58
C VAL A 599 26.89 -1.95 0.34
N ILE A 600 25.64 -1.75 -0.09
CA ILE A 600 24.63 -0.95 0.60
C ILE A 600 23.66 -1.86 1.33
N ASP A 601 23.28 -2.99 0.71
CA ASP A 601 22.36 -4.00 1.26
C ASP A 601 22.81 -5.42 0.89
N ASP A 602 23.02 -6.26 1.90
CA ASP A 602 23.38 -7.68 1.79
C ASP A 602 22.30 -8.63 2.36
N SER A 603 21.05 -8.15 2.50
CA SER A 603 19.94 -8.86 3.13
C SER A 603 19.38 -10.06 2.32
N ASP A 604 19.64 -10.12 1.02
CA ASP A 604 19.35 -11.27 0.16
C ASP A 604 20.59 -12.17 0.02
N ASP A 605 20.39 -13.49 -0.01
CA ASP A 605 21.48 -14.48 -0.02
C ASP A 605 22.19 -14.59 -1.39
N VAL A 606 21.57 -14.11 -2.46
CA VAL A 606 22.00 -14.30 -3.86
C VAL A 606 22.33 -12.98 -4.54
N TRP A 607 21.51 -11.93 -4.38
CA TRP A 607 21.66 -10.65 -5.06
C TRP A 607 21.83 -9.49 -4.09
N TRP A 608 22.96 -8.81 -4.14
CA TRP A 608 23.31 -7.71 -3.26
C TRP A 608 23.15 -6.37 -3.97
N LEU A 609 22.78 -5.34 -3.22
CA LEU A 609 22.75 -3.97 -3.72
C LEU A 609 24.08 -3.29 -3.38
N GLY A 610 24.69 -2.67 -4.39
CA GLY A 610 25.85 -1.84 -4.14
C GLY A 610 26.00 -0.73 -5.16
N ARG A 611 26.96 0.14 -4.87
CA ARG A 611 27.33 1.26 -5.72
C ARG A 611 28.81 1.24 -6.02
N LYS A 612 29.16 1.64 -7.24
CA LYS A 612 30.54 1.90 -7.64
C LYS A 612 30.65 3.31 -8.22
N PHE A 613 31.89 3.75 -8.38
CA PHE A 613 32.18 4.99 -9.11
C PHE A 613 32.53 4.63 -10.56
N GLY A 614 31.76 5.15 -11.51
CA GLY A 614 32.00 4.99 -12.94
C GLY A 614 33.24 5.78 -13.40
N SER A 615 33.78 5.43 -14.56
CA SER A 615 35.01 6.01 -15.14
C SER A 615 34.94 7.53 -15.40
N ASN A 616 33.74 8.10 -15.36
CA ASN A 616 33.41 9.51 -15.57
C ASN A 616 33.06 10.25 -14.26
N GLY A 617 33.21 9.60 -13.09
CA GLY A 617 32.89 10.17 -11.78
C GLY A 617 31.41 10.13 -11.39
N SER A 618 30.56 9.48 -12.19
CA SER A 618 29.16 9.21 -11.82
C SER A 618 29.05 8.06 -10.82
N ILE A 619 28.03 8.09 -9.96
CA ILE A 619 27.72 6.99 -9.03
C ILE A 619 26.74 6.08 -9.75
N GLU A 620 27.16 4.84 -9.97
CA GLU A 620 26.34 3.79 -10.59
C GLU A 620 25.91 2.83 -9.46
N GLU A 621 24.61 2.59 -9.34
CA GLU A 621 24.00 1.76 -8.31
C GLU A 621 23.09 0.71 -8.97
N GLY A 622 23.11 -0.50 -8.43
CA GLY A 622 22.31 -1.61 -8.95
C GLY A 622 22.59 -2.91 -8.22
N VAL A 623 21.77 -3.92 -8.51
CA VAL A 623 21.93 -5.24 -7.90
C VAL A 623 22.95 -6.08 -8.64
N PHE A 624 23.65 -6.95 -7.91
CA PHE A 624 24.61 -7.89 -8.49
C PHE A 624 24.75 -9.18 -7.67
N PRO A 625 25.21 -10.28 -8.27
CA PRO A 625 25.31 -11.54 -7.55
C PRO A 625 26.40 -11.51 -6.48
N ARG A 626 26.06 -11.87 -5.24
CA ARG A 626 26.98 -11.90 -4.08
C ARG A 626 28.29 -12.64 -4.39
N ASN A 627 28.21 -13.74 -5.11
CA ASN A 627 29.36 -14.62 -5.39
C ASN A 627 30.41 -13.99 -6.33
N TYR A 628 30.13 -12.83 -6.94
CA TYR A 628 31.05 -12.12 -7.84
C TYR A 628 32.00 -11.17 -7.12
N VAL A 629 31.80 -10.93 -5.82
CA VAL A 629 32.62 -10.01 -5.03
C VAL A 629 33.26 -10.71 -3.82
N GLU A 630 34.32 -10.10 -3.28
CA GLU A 630 34.98 -10.54 -2.07
C GLU A 630 35.38 -9.34 -1.21
N ARG A 631 35.28 -9.49 0.12
CA ARG A 631 35.49 -8.39 1.05
C ARG A 631 36.95 -7.99 1.09
N GLU A 632 37.23 -6.70 0.93
CA GLU A 632 38.58 -6.18 1.02
C GLU A 632 39.11 -6.34 2.46
N LYS A 633 40.25 -7.00 2.63
CA LYS A 633 40.97 -7.01 3.91
C LYS A 633 41.81 -5.73 3.95
N VAL A 634 41.31 -4.68 4.60
CA VAL A 634 42.03 -3.41 4.68
C VAL A 634 43.06 -3.47 5.82
N ASP A 635 44.34 -3.35 5.47
CA ASP A 635 45.46 -3.13 6.40
C ASP A 635 45.36 -1.72 7.01
N GLU A 636 45.54 -1.61 8.34
CA GLU A 636 45.23 -0.42 9.16
C GLU A 636 45.99 0.89 8.82
N GLN A 637 46.90 0.89 7.84
CA GLN A 637 47.70 2.08 7.51
C GLN A 637 47.02 3.10 6.58
N TYR A 638 46.00 2.75 5.80
CA TYR A 638 45.40 3.66 4.81
C TYR A 638 44.23 4.52 5.31
N GLN A 639 43.61 4.20 6.46
CA GLN A 639 42.52 5.02 7.04
C GLN A 639 42.98 6.39 7.57
N SER A 640 44.28 6.56 7.84
CA SER A 640 44.81 7.79 8.45
C SER A 640 44.91 8.98 7.49
N GLN A 641 44.80 8.77 6.18
CA GLN A 641 45.03 9.83 5.18
C GLN A 641 43.74 10.46 4.61
N ILE A 642 42.56 9.86 4.80
CA ILE A 642 41.29 10.36 4.22
C ILE A 642 40.47 11.19 5.23
N LEU A 643 40.83 11.19 6.52
CA LEU A 643 40.08 11.87 7.59
C LEU A 643 40.77 13.14 8.16
N GLN A 644 41.47 13.92 7.33
CA GLN A 644 41.85 15.28 7.74
C GLN A 644 41.00 16.35 7.04
N PRO A 645 40.31 17.23 7.78
CA PRO A 645 39.52 18.31 7.22
C PRO A 645 40.43 19.39 6.62
N THR A 646 40.27 19.69 5.33
CA THR A 646 40.89 20.85 4.70
C THR A 646 40.17 22.13 5.17
N ASN A 647 40.83 22.86 6.08
CA ASN A 647 40.45 24.25 6.39
C ASN A 647 40.66 25.14 5.15
N PRO A 648 39.79 26.13 4.89
CA PRO A 648 40.04 27.12 3.84
C PRO A 648 41.14 28.09 4.29
N PRO A 649 42.08 28.49 3.42
CA PRO A 649 43.05 29.52 3.77
C PRO A 649 42.46 30.90 3.46
N PHE A 650 42.24 31.71 4.50
CA PHE A 650 42.28 33.17 4.41
C PHE A 650 43.28 33.65 5.47
N ASN A 651 44.45 34.17 5.08
CA ASN A 651 44.64 35.60 4.83
C ASN A 651 46.12 35.99 4.59
N LEU A 652 46.30 36.98 3.70
CA LEU A 652 47.29 38.08 3.68
C LEU A 652 48.64 37.90 4.42
N ASN A 653 49.74 37.89 3.66
CA ASN A 653 50.78 38.94 3.65
C ASN A 653 52.04 38.48 2.88
N ASN A 654 52.58 39.45 2.10
CA ASN A 654 53.83 39.49 1.33
C ASN A 654 53.85 38.80 -0.04
#